data_AF-A0A7K9H9Z8-F1
#
_entry.id   AF-A0A7K9H9Z8-F1
#
_cell.length_a   1.000
_cell.length_b   1.000
_cell.length_c   1.000
_cell.angle_alpha   90.00
_cell.angle_beta   90.00
_cell.angle_gamma   90.00
#
_symmetry.space_group_name_H-M   'P 1'
#
loop_
_entity.id
_entity.type
_entity.pdbx_description
1 polymer ?
#
loop_
_entity_poly.entity_id
_entity_poly.type
_entity_poly.pdbx_seq_one_letter_code
_entity_poly.pdbx_strand_id
1 'polypeptide(L)'
;LSPQFTGEPMSYTRFSIARQTDGDNSHVEMKLSADDEEGGEMARAEHPHASMPPRWRSGKNFCFLIIAAVLLLLIGFLIGYLSYRGRMQKVSRCLDASGKCEVTPTVSYLTGDDDETEEEEVPGPPVFYWPDLRDLLSNKLLAEHLEDNLRQRENKNSFEAGQSEDENAASYIHEQFTSFSLDEVWNDEHYIKLQVKGGDNKVSVLENGKEEVLASPEAFVAYSKSDSVTGKPVFVNYGLKADFQKIQNQGISLDGTIIIFKAGKITLAEKVANAKEAGAVGALMYLDPYDYKKADGLVPFGHAHLGTGDPFTPGFPSFNHTQFPPVESSGLPNIAVQTISSLTAGQLFRRMDGQECFQEWKSEMIGCKVMPGSTSNMTVKLSVTNVMMDRKILNIFGAIKGSEEPDRYVVIGAQRDSWGPGAAKAGVGTAILLELARVISDIVKKDGYKPRRSMIFASWSAGEYGAVGATEWLEGYSATLHAKAFTYINLDAAVLGFNHMKISASPLLYTLLERTMQGVKDPTKDSRSLYDRVGSDWVKTLVPVSLDNAAFPFLTYSGIPVVSFGFCNKDEEYPFLGTTRDTLENLKKIDNLGGLMRAAAEVAGQIALRLTHDHELFLDFERYSEELLAFQRQLLPYYQEVQELGLTLNWLFFARGDFERATDALKRDIANSYRESRIVRRALNDRIMKVEYDFLSPYVSPKDVPFRHIFFGKGPHTLQSLLENLELLKHNKSDVNMLKGQLALATWTIKGAANALAGDIWNTDNEF
;
A
#
# COMPACT_ATOMS: atom_id res chain seq x y z
N LEU A 1 -25.98 -3.39 -6.53
CA LEU A 1 -25.17 -4.12 -7.52
C LEU A 1 -24.14 -3.12 -8.05
N SER A 2 -22.87 -3.30 -7.73
CA SER A 2 -21.81 -2.30 -7.93
C SER A 2 -21.19 -2.45 -9.33
N PRO A 3 -21.00 -1.37 -10.12
CA PRO A 3 -20.51 -1.41 -11.50
C PRO A 3 -18.99 -1.68 -11.62
N GLN A 4 -18.36 -2.21 -10.57
CA GLN A 4 -16.92 -2.54 -10.58
C GLN A 4 -16.62 -3.96 -11.06
N PHE A 5 -17.66 -4.75 -11.34
CA PHE A 5 -17.59 -6.11 -11.89
C PHE A 5 -18.06 -6.16 -13.36
N THR A 6 -18.18 -5.01 -14.02
CA THR A 6 -18.50 -4.95 -15.45
C THR A 6 -17.23 -4.61 -16.19
N GLY A 7 -16.61 -5.62 -16.81
CA GLY A 7 -15.36 -5.54 -17.57
C GLY A 7 -15.43 -4.69 -18.85
N GLU A 8 -15.97 -3.48 -18.77
CA GLU A 8 -15.86 -2.47 -19.80
C GLU A 8 -14.57 -1.65 -19.58
N PRO A 9 -13.84 -1.26 -20.65
CA PRO A 9 -12.68 -0.38 -20.53
C PRO A 9 -13.13 0.98 -19.98
N MET A 10 -12.81 1.24 -18.71
CA MET A 10 -13.17 2.48 -18.03
C MET A 10 -12.17 3.59 -18.42
N SER A 11 -12.50 4.38 -19.43
CA SER A 11 -11.87 5.69 -19.62
C SER A 11 -12.46 6.67 -18.60
N TYR A 12 -11.64 7.12 -17.65
CA TYR A 12 -12.08 8.07 -16.64
C TYR A 12 -12.31 9.42 -17.34
N THR A 13 -13.49 10.01 -17.20
CA THR A 13 -13.73 11.43 -17.50
C THR A 13 -14.52 12.01 -16.34
N ARG A 14 -14.15 13.22 -15.90
CA ARG A 14 -14.68 13.93 -14.71
C ARG A 14 -16.22 14.15 -14.70
N PHE A 15 -16.94 13.72 -15.73
CA PHE A 15 -18.38 13.96 -15.92
C PHE A 15 -19.26 12.70 -16.01
N SER A 16 -18.75 11.49 -15.84
CA SER A 16 -19.59 10.26 -15.85
C SER A 16 -20.32 9.96 -14.53
N ILE A 17 -20.67 10.99 -13.75
CA ILE A 17 -21.77 10.93 -12.77
C ILE A 17 -23.13 11.30 -13.43
N ALA A 18 -23.12 11.70 -14.71
CA ALA A 18 -24.34 11.80 -15.51
C ALA A 18 -24.49 10.57 -16.43
N ARG A 19 -25.58 9.83 -16.23
CA ARG A 19 -26.05 8.73 -17.09
C ARG A 19 -25.94 9.09 -18.58
N GLN A 20 -25.27 8.22 -19.35
CA GLN A 20 -25.66 7.94 -20.73
C GLN A 20 -26.44 6.63 -20.71
N THR A 21 -27.76 6.75 -20.67
CA THR A 21 -28.68 5.69 -21.08
C THR A 21 -29.16 6.10 -22.47
N ASP A 22 -28.58 5.52 -23.52
CA ASP A 22 -29.21 5.50 -24.83
C ASP A 22 -29.06 4.11 -25.43
N GLY A 23 -30.21 3.44 -25.57
CA GLY A 23 -30.35 2.10 -26.11
C GLY A 23 -31.55 1.30 -25.60
N ASP A 24 -32.73 1.92 -25.39
CA ASP A 24 -34.01 1.46 -25.96
C ASP A 24 -35.24 2.09 -25.28
N ASN A 25 -36.12 2.59 -26.15
CA ASN A 25 -37.49 3.08 -25.97
C ASN A 25 -38.21 2.76 -24.65
N SER A 26 -38.48 3.79 -23.83
CA SER A 26 -39.81 4.00 -23.25
C SER A 26 -39.93 5.40 -22.61
N HIS A 27 -40.93 6.15 -23.08
CA HIS A 27 -41.33 7.45 -22.52
C HIS A 27 -41.84 7.31 -21.10
N VAL A 28 -41.23 8.01 -20.14
CA VAL A 28 -41.92 8.54 -18.95
C VAL A 28 -41.30 9.89 -18.59
N GLU A 29 -42.04 10.97 -18.85
CA GLU A 29 -41.75 12.31 -18.36
C GLU A 29 -41.87 12.34 -16.82
N MET A 30 -40.83 12.85 -16.14
CA MET A 30 -40.94 13.30 -14.75
C MET A 30 -40.54 14.77 -14.71
N LYS A 31 -41.55 15.65 -14.64
CA LYS A 31 -41.35 17.09 -14.44
C LYS A 31 -40.71 17.33 -13.06
N LEU A 32 -39.53 17.93 -13.07
CA LEU A 32 -38.96 18.62 -11.92
C LEU A 32 -39.43 20.08 -11.99
N SER A 33 -40.14 20.55 -10.98
CA SER A 33 -40.39 21.96 -10.76
C SER A 33 -39.45 22.45 -9.68
N ALA A 34 -38.56 23.37 -10.03
CA ALA A 34 -37.92 24.29 -9.11
C ALA A 34 -38.23 25.72 -9.58
N ASP A 35 -38.55 26.53 -8.58
CA ASP A 35 -38.47 27.98 -8.49
C ASP A 35 -39.53 28.84 -9.19
N ASP A 36 -40.27 29.59 -8.36
CA ASP A 36 -40.36 31.06 -8.47
C ASP A 36 -40.69 31.66 -7.10
N GLU A 37 -39.84 32.59 -6.65
CA GLU A 37 -40.10 33.56 -5.58
C GLU A 37 -40.99 34.69 -6.12
N GLU A 38 -41.99 35.15 -5.35
CA GLU A 38 -42.24 36.57 -5.01
C GLU A 38 -43.62 36.80 -4.34
N GLY A 39 -43.58 37.46 -3.18
CA GLY A 39 -44.46 38.52 -2.67
C GLY A 39 -45.99 38.45 -2.78
N GLY A 40 -46.68 38.55 -1.63
CA GLY A 40 -48.06 39.07 -1.56
C GLY A 40 -48.80 38.82 -0.24
N GLU A 41 -49.23 39.90 0.42
CA GLU A 41 -49.82 39.98 1.76
C GLU A 41 -51.26 39.42 1.93
N MET A 42 -51.58 39.14 3.21
CA MET A 42 -52.88 39.18 3.91
C MET A 42 -54.07 38.34 3.40
N ALA A 43 -54.46 37.32 4.20
CA ALA A 43 -55.78 37.27 4.85
C ALA A 43 -55.91 36.09 5.83
N ARG A 44 -56.75 36.30 6.83
CA ARG A 44 -56.94 35.53 8.06
C ARG A 44 -58.11 34.54 7.92
N ALA A 45 -58.02 33.43 8.64
CA ALA A 45 -59.10 32.74 9.37
C ALA A 45 -59.88 31.55 8.73
N GLU A 46 -59.97 30.49 9.56
CA GLU A 46 -61.07 29.54 9.80
C GLU A 46 -61.13 28.13 9.14
N HIS A 47 -60.85 27.15 10.01
CA HIS A 47 -61.47 25.83 10.27
C HIS A 47 -61.73 24.78 9.16
N PRO A 48 -61.34 23.50 9.41
CA PRO A 48 -61.64 22.37 8.53
C PRO A 48 -63.01 21.74 8.87
N HIS A 49 -63.85 21.55 7.84
CA HIS A 49 -65.01 20.68 7.93
C HIS A 49 -64.63 19.23 7.63
N ALA A 50 -64.81 18.38 8.65
CA ALA A 50 -64.74 16.93 8.54
C ALA A 50 -66.00 16.36 7.86
N SER A 51 -65.83 15.48 6.88
CA SER A 51 -66.90 14.64 6.32
C SER A 51 -66.77 13.19 6.80
N MET A 52 -67.76 12.71 7.56
CA MET A 52 -67.94 11.30 7.92
C MET A 52 -68.38 10.46 6.70
N PRO A 53 -67.93 9.20 6.57
CA PRO A 53 -68.62 8.19 5.76
C PRO A 53 -69.68 7.43 6.60
N PRO A 54 -70.71 6.84 5.97
CA PRO A 54 -71.87 6.32 6.68
C PRO A 54 -71.64 4.94 7.31
N ARG A 55 -72.42 4.69 8.37
CA ARG A 55 -72.48 3.43 9.12
C ARG A 55 -73.14 2.32 8.29
N TRP A 56 -72.45 1.19 8.13
CA TRP A 56 -73.06 -0.05 7.66
C TRP A 56 -73.34 -0.98 8.85
N ARG A 57 -74.62 -1.20 9.14
CA ARG A 57 -75.10 -2.29 10.00
C ARG A 57 -75.74 -3.33 9.08
N SER A 58 -75.24 -4.56 9.09
CA SER A 58 -76.09 -5.74 8.94
C SER A 58 -75.38 -6.97 9.51
N GLY A 59 -75.91 -7.47 10.62
CA GLY A 59 -75.48 -8.71 11.24
C GLY A 59 -75.89 -9.90 10.37
N LYS A 60 -74.90 -10.54 9.75
CA LYS A 60 -74.94 -11.94 9.30
C LYS A 60 -73.56 -12.51 8.91
N ASN A 61 -72.51 -11.68 8.86
CA ASN A 61 -71.16 -12.11 8.46
C ASN A 61 -70.19 -12.43 9.61
N PHE A 62 -70.62 -12.29 10.88
CA PHE A 62 -69.73 -12.50 12.03
C PHE A 62 -69.40 -13.99 12.26
N CYS A 63 -70.33 -14.91 11.98
CA CYS A 63 -70.06 -16.36 12.09
C CYS A 63 -69.02 -16.85 11.07
N PHE A 64 -69.05 -16.36 9.83
CA PHE A 64 -68.07 -16.76 8.82
C PHE A 64 -66.66 -16.25 9.12
N LEU A 65 -66.54 -15.04 9.68
CA LEU A 65 -65.26 -14.50 10.14
C LEU A 65 -64.69 -15.29 11.33
N ILE A 66 -65.54 -15.71 12.28
CA ILE A 66 -65.10 -16.57 13.39
C ILE A 66 -64.67 -17.95 12.89
N ILE A 67 -65.42 -18.57 11.99
CA ILE A 67 -65.06 -19.89 11.43
C ILE A 67 -63.74 -19.80 10.63
N ALA A 68 -63.54 -18.76 9.82
CA ALA A 68 -62.30 -18.54 9.09
C ALA A 68 -61.11 -18.30 10.02
N ALA A 69 -61.30 -17.53 11.10
CA ALA A 69 -60.27 -17.30 12.12
C ALA A 69 -59.88 -18.60 12.84
N VAL A 70 -60.86 -19.45 13.20
CA VAL A 70 -60.60 -20.75 13.84
C VAL A 70 -59.87 -21.71 12.90
N LEU A 71 -60.23 -21.72 11.61
CA LEU A 71 -59.55 -22.53 10.59
C LEU A 71 -58.09 -22.11 10.41
N LEU A 72 -57.81 -20.80 10.34
CA LEU A 72 -56.44 -20.30 10.24
C LEU A 72 -55.62 -20.63 11.51
N LEU A 73 -56.24 -20.59 12.68
CA LEU A 73 -55.60 -20.96 13.94
C LEU A 73 -55.29 -22.46 13.99
N LEU A 74 -56.20 -23.31 13.50
CA LEU A 74 -55.98 -24.76 13.40
C LEU A 74 -54.89 -25.12 12.38
N ILE A 75 -54.84 -24.44 11.23
CA ILE A 75 -53.79 -24.63 10.23
C ILE A 75 -52.43 -24.18 10.80
N GLY A 76 -52.38 -23.02 11.46
CA GLY A 76 -51.18 -22.55 12.15
C GLY A 76 -50.73 -23.49 13.26
N PHE A 77 -51.67 -24.04 14.04
CA PHE A 77 -51.38 -25.05 15.05
C PHE A 77 -50.87 -26.35 14.43
N LEU A 78 -51.42 -26.81 13.30
CA LEU A 78 -50.96 -28.03 12.63
C LEU A 78 -49.54 -27.85 12.06
N ILE A 79 -49.26 -26.71 11.42
CA ILE A 79 -47.92 -26.37 10.90
C ILE A 79 -46.92 -26.26 12.06
N GLY A 80 -47.33 -25.60 13.16
CA GLY A 80 -46.53 -25.52 14.39
C GLY A 80 -46.29 -26.88 15.03
N TYR A 81 -47.29 -27.75 15.08
CA TYR A 81 -47.21 -29.11 15.62
C TYR A 81 -46.31 -30.02 14.76
N LEU A 82 -46.40 -29.92 13.44
CA LEU A 82 -45.56 -30.67 12.50
C LEU A 82 -44.11 -30.16 12.53
N SER A 83 -43.88 -28.85 12.62
CA SER A 83 -42.54 -28.28 12.82
C SER A 83 -41.96 -28.62 14.20
N TYR A 84 -42.78 -28.70 15.25
CA TYR A 84 -42.37 -29.13 16.59
C TYR A 84 -42.03 -30.63 16.62
N ARG A 85 -42.82 -31.49 15.96
CA ARG A 85 -42.49 -32.92 15.81
C ARG A 85 -41.25 -33.15 14.95
N GLY A 86 -41.05 -32.36 13.90
CA GLY A 86 -39.85 -32.41 13.06
C GLY A 86 -38.57 -31.99 13.79
N ARG A 87 -38.67 -31.22 14.88
CA ARG A 87 -37.55 -30.80 15.75
C ARG A 87 -37.40 -31.62 17.04
N MET A 88 -38.23 -32.63 17.28
CA MET A 88 -38.01 -33.59 18.36
C MET A 88 -36.89 -34.56 17.97
N GLN A 89 -35.66 -34.04 17.99
CA GLN A 89 -34.45 -34.83 18.10
C GLN A 89 -34.54 -35.58 19.44
N LYS A 90 -34.37 -36.91 19.41
CA LYS A 90 -34.36 -37.79 20.58
C LYS A 90 -33.49 -37.17 21.68
N VAL A 91 -34.12 -36.73 22.76
CA VAL A 91 -33.41 -36.42 24.01
C VAL A 91 -33.01 -37.75 24.63
N SER A 92 -31.74 -38.12 24.49
CA SER A 92 -31.11 -39.16 25.30
C SER A 92 -31.04 -38.68 26.74
N ARG A 93 -32.01 -39.13 27.54
CA ARG A 93 -32.02 -38.92 28.98
C ARG A 93 -31.10 -39.95 29.63
N CYS A 94 -29.87 -39.58 29.92
CA CYS A 94 -29.00 -40.37 30.81
C CYS A 94 -29.47 -40.14 32.25
N LEU A 95 -30.01 -41.18 32.87
CA LEU A 95 -30.16 -41.25 34.32
C LEU A 95 -29.15 -42.26 34.84
N ASP A 96 -28.37 -41.80 35.82
CA ASP A 96 -27.45 -42.52 36.71
C ASP A 96 -25.96 -42.62 36.33
N ALA A 97 -25.15 -42.37 37.35
CA ALA A 97 -23.73 -42.05 37.34
C ALA A 97 -22.82 -43.30 37.18
N SER A 98 -22.84 -43.93 36.00
CA SER A 98 -21.89 -45.01 35.69
C SER A 98 -21.32 -45.03 34.26
N GLY A 99 -21.61 -44.04 33.43
CA GLY A 99 -20.78 -43.72 32.26
C GLY A 99 -20.65 -44.82 31.18
N LYS A 100 -21.75 -45.48 30.78
CA LYS A 100 -21.84 -46.27 29.54
C LYS A 100 -23.22 -46.13 28.89
N CYS A 101 -23.28 -45.66 27.65
CA CYS A 101 -24.49 -45.72 26.83
C CYS A 101 -24.25 -46.69 25.68
N GLU A 102 -25.04 -47.77 25.64
CA GLU A 102 -24.98 -48.80 24.61
C GLU A 102 -26.15 -48.59 23.63
N VAL A 103 -25.87 -48.58 22.33
CA VAL A 103 -26.86 -48.33 21.27
C VAL A 103 -27.30 -49.66 20.68
N THR A 104 -28.58 -50.01 20.82
CA THR A 104 -29.20 -51.17 20.15
C THR A 104 -30.21 -50.68 19.12
N PRO A 105 -30.21 -51.18 17.86
CA PRO A 105 -31.17 -50.78 16.85
C PRO A 105 -32.48 -51.56 17.05
N THR A 106 -33.60 -50.86 17.20
CA THR A 106 -34.93 -51.47 17.18
C THR A 106 -35.50 -51.41 15.76
N VAL A 107 -35.66 -52.59 15.20
CA VAL A 107 -36.32 -52.92 13.92
C VAL A 107 -37.73 -52.32 13.88
N SER A 108 -38.04 -51.52 12.85
CA SER A 108 -39.41 -51.16 12.48
C SER A 108 -39.87 -52.01 11.30
N TYR A 109 -40.90 -52.81 11.54
CA TYR A 109 -41.68 -53.51 10.53
C TYR A 109 -42.45 -52.52 9.66
N LEU A 110 -42.09 -52.39 8.38
CA LEU A 110 -43.03 -52.21 7.28
C LEU A 110 -42.48 -52.94 6.06
N THR A 111 -43.31 -53.83 5.54
CA THR A 111 -43.08 -54.73 4.41
C THR A 111 -43.29 -54.03 3.07
N GLY A 112 -42.40 -54.31 2.11
CA GLY A 112 -42.70 -54.39 0.67
C GLY A 112 -42.64 -53.08 -0.11
N ASP A 113 -41.47 -52.75 -0.66
CA ASP A 113 -41.18 -52.97 -2.08
C ASP A 113 -39.69 -52.66 -2.32
N ASP A 114 -39.03 -53.55 -3.06
CA ASP A 114 -37.63 -53.45 -3.47
C ASP A 114 -37.47 -52.30 -4.48
N ASP A 115 -36.82 -51.22 -4.05
CA ASP A 115 -36.06 -50.35 -4.94
C ASP A 115 -34.83 -49.89 -4.14
N GLU A 116 -33.67 -50.47 -4.44
CA GLU A 116 -32.38 -50.07 -3.91
C GLU A 116 -32.00 -48.71 -4.52
N THR A 117 -32.58 -47.63 -4.01
CA THR A 117 -31.93 -46.32 -4.10
C THR A 117 -30.96 -46.22 -2.94
N GLU A 118 -29.68 -46.51 -3.23
CA GLU A 118 -28.58 -45.98 -2.42
C GLU A 118 -28.80 -44.46 -2.31
N GLU A 119 -29.19 -43.98 -1.13
CA GLU A 119 -29.09 -42.54 -0.83
C GLU A 119 -27.59 -42.21 -0.84
N GLU A 120 -27.07 -41.76 -1.99
CA GLU A 120 -25.77 -41.11 -2.06
C GLU A 120 -25.79 -39.96 -1.04
N GLU A 121 -25.09 -40.14 0.09
CA GLU A 121 -24.68 -39.02 0.93
C GLU A 121 -23.83 -38.11 0.06
N VAL A 122 -24.45 -37.14 -0.61
CA VAL A 122 -23.75 -36.09 -1.34
C VAL A 122 -22.83 -35.42 -0.32
N PRO A 123 -21.49 -35.57 -0.44
CA PRO A 123 -20.57 -34.97 0.51
C PRO A 123 -20.83 -33.47 0.50
N GLY A 124 -21.09 -32.90 1.68
CA GLY A 124 -21.18 -31.45 1.83
C GLY A 124 -19.93 -30.79 1.25
N PRO A 125 -20.00 -29.51 0.83
CA PRO A 125 -18.85 -28.82 0.27
C PRO A 125 -17.65 -28.91 1.23
N PRO A 126 -16.42 -29.16 0.73
CA PRO A 126 -15.24 -29.33 1.57
C PRO A 126 -15.03 -28.09 2.45
N VAL A 127 -14.89 -28.32 3.76
CA VAL A 127 -14.55 -27.28 4.73
C VAL A 127 -13.04 -27.30 4.91
N PHE A 128 -12.37 -26.24 4.46
CA PHE A 128 -10.94 -26.08 4.65
C PHE A 128 -10.67 -25.36 5.96
N TYR A 129 -9.81 -25.93 6.81
CA TYR A 129 -9.23 -25.23 7.93
C TYR A 129 -7.88 -24.60 7.52
N TRP A 130 -7.38 -23.69 8.36
CA TRP A 130 -6.13 -22.99 8.08
C TRP A 130 -4.92 -23.91 7.80
N PRO A 131 -4.66 -24.98 8.59
CA PRO A 131 -3.55 -25.88 8.30
C PRO A 131 -3.65 -26.52 6.90
N ASP A 132 -4.86 -26.89 6.48
CA ASP A 132 -5.10 -27.52 5.17
C ASP A 132 -4.75 -26.56 4.03
N LEU A 133 -5.19 -25.30 4.12
CA LEU A 133 -4.88 -24.29 3.10
C LEU A 133 -3.39 -23.94 3.06
N ARG A 134 -2.76 -23.83 4.23
CA ARG A 134 -1.32 -23.59 4.33
C ARG A 134 -0.55 -24.71 3.64
N ASP A 135 -0.90 -25.97 3.92
CA ASP A 135 -0.21 -27.14 3.37
C ASP A 135 -0.49 -27.28 1.86
N LEU A 136 -1.72 -27.00 1.40
CA LEU A 136 -2.06 -26.93 -0.02
C LEU A 136 -1.25 -25.88 -0.78
N LEU A 137 -1.15 -24.66 -0.24
CA LEU A 137 -0.32 -23.60 -0.82
C LEU A 137 1.14 -24.04 -0.89
N SER A 138 1.69 -24.55 0.22
CA SER A 138 3.09 -24.95 0.31
C SER A 138 3.43 -26.07 -0.68
N ASN A 139 2.53 -27.03 -0.87
CA ASN A 139 2.71 -28.16 -1.78
C ASN A 139 2.62 -27.77 -3.27
N LYS A 140 1.79 -26.77 -3.61
CA LYS A 140 1.59 -26.34 -5.01
C LYS A 140 2.57 -25.29 -5.49
N LEU A 141 3.23 -24.56 -4.58
CA LEU A 141 4.28 -23.61 -4.92
C LEU A 141 5.56 -24.33 -5.35
N LEU A 142 5.93 -24.18 -6.62
CA LEU A 142 7.11 -24.82 -7.21
C LEU A 142 8.13 -23.77 -7.64
N ALA A 143 9.39 -23.98 -7.25
CA ALA A 143 10.50 -23.11 -7.65
C ALA A 143 10.70 -23.10 -9.17
N GLU A 144 10.47 -24.22 -9.84
CA GLU A 144 10.61 -24.36 -11.29
C GLU A 144 9.68 -23.39 -12.06
N HIS A 145 8.40 -23.29 -11.66
CA HIS A 145 7.46 -22.36 -12.29
C HIS A 145 7.83 -20.89 -12.06
N LEU A 146 8.36 -20.57 -10.87
CA LEU A 146 8.87 -19.24 -10.56
C LEU A 146 10.05 -18.88 -11.45
N GLU A 147 10.98 -19.81 -11.65
CA GLU A 147 12.13 -19.63 -12.54
C GLU A 147 11.71 -19.54 -14.02
N ASP A 148 10.71 -20.31 -14.44
CA ASP A 148 10.16 -20.27 -15.79
C ASP A 148 9.47 -18.94 -16.10
N ASN A 149 8.68 -18.41 -15.16
CA ASN A 149 8.11 -17.08 -15.28
C ASN A 149 9.19 -15.99 -15.40
N LEU A 150 10.32 -16.16 -14.70
CA LEU A 150 11.43 -15.23 -14.75
C LEU A 150 12.17 -15.22 -16.11
N ARG A 151 12.08 -16.31 -16.90
CA ARG A 151 12.71 -16.38 -18.24
C ARG A 151 12.15 -15.36 -19.23
N GLN A 152 11.01 -14.74 -18.96
CA GLN A 152 10.51 -13.61 -19.77
C GLN A 152 11.49 -12.43 -19.81
N ARG A 153 12.36 -12.31 -18.79
CA ARG A 153 13.42 -11.29 -18.72
C ARG A 153 14.70 -11.70 -19.46
N GLU A 154 14.79 -12.93 -19.95
CA GLU A 154 15.98 -13.44 -20.62
C GLU A 154 16.18 -12.79 -21.99
N ASN A 155 17.41 -12.36 -22.28
CA ASN A 155 17.79 -11.70 -23.54
C ASN A 155 16.99 -10.44 -23.90
N LYS A 156 16.41 -9.76 -22.89
CA LYS A 156 15.72 -8.48 -23.06
C LYS A 156 16.61 -7.33 -22.62
N ASN A 157 16.55 -6.22 -23.34
CA ASN A 157 17.38 -5.06 -23.08
C ASN A 157 16.72 -4.10 -22.08
N SER A 158 15.41 -3.85 -22.23
CA SER A 158 14.66 -2.93 -21.37
C SER A 158 13.16 -3.22 -21.38
N PHE A 159 12.48 -2.83 -20.29
CA PHE A 159 11.02 -2.82 -20.15
C PHE A 159 10.55 -1.44 -19.69
N GLU A 160 11.10 -0.37 -20.28
CA GLU A 160 10.71 0.99 -19.93
C GLU A 160 9.20 1.20 -20.08
N ALA A 161 8.61 1.93 -19.13
CA ALA A 161 7.18 2.11 -19.04
C ALA A 161 6.56 2.73 -20.30
N GLY A 162 5.48 2.11 -20.79
CA GLY A 162 4.77 2.55 -22.00
C GLY A 162 5.56 2.36 -23.31
N GLN A 163 6.61 1.54 -23.31
CA GLN A 163 7.27 1.04 -24.52
C GLN A 163 6.74 -0.35 -24.89
N SER A 164 7.11 -0.81 -26.09
CA SER A 164 6.67 -2.09 -26.67
C SER A 164 6.89 -3.29 -25.74
N GLU A 165 8.03 -3.38 -25.07
CA GLU A 165 8.36 -4.49 -24.18
C GLU A 165 7.50 -4.51 -22.92
N ASP A 166 7.19 -3.34 -22.36
CA ASP A 166 6.24 -3.19 -21.25
C ASP A 166 4.82 -3.59 -21.68
N GLU A 167 4.35 -3.12 -22.84
CA GLU A 167 3.03 -3.47 -23.40
C GLU A 167 2.91 -4.98 -23.72
N ASN A 168 3.97 -5.58 -24.25
CA ASN A 168 4.02 -7.02 -24.51
C ASN A 168 3.96 -7.82 -23.20
N ALA A 169 4.69 -7.39 -22.16
CA ALA A 169 4.62 -8.00 -20.85
C ALA A 169 3.22 -7.85 -20.21
N ALA A 170 2.59 -6.69 -20.38
CA ALA A 170 1.22 -6.43 -19.93
C ALA A 170 0.22 -7.40 -20.59
N SER A 171 0.30 -7.53 -21.91
CA SER A 171 -0.56 -8.42 -22.70
C SER A 171 -0.36 -9.88 -22.29
N TYR A 172 0.90 -10.31 -22.13
CA TYR A 172 1.23 -11.65 -21.64
C TYR A 172 0.61 -11.92 -20.26
N ILE A 173 0.73 -10.99 -19.30
CA ILE A 173 0.16 -11.18 -17.96
C ILE A 173 -1.37 -11.26 -18.01
N HIS A 174 -2.01 -10.44 -18.84
CA HIS A 174 -3.46 -10.50 -19.06
C HIS A 174 -3.89 -11.88 -19.59
N GLU A 175 -3.18 -12.41 -20.58
CA GLU A 175 -3.43 -13.75 -21.13
C GLU A 175 -3.21 -14.84 -20.08
N GLN A 176 -2.15 -14.74 -19.27
CA GLN A 176 -1.88 -15.68 -18.18
C GLN A 176 -3.01 -15.67 -17.13
N PHE A 177 -3.40 -14.49 -16.64
CA PHE A 177 -4.52 -14.34 -15.71
C PHE A 177 -5.82 -14.94 -16.26
N THR A 178 -6.09 -14.75 -17.55
CA THR A 178 -7.24 -15.35 -18.23
C THR A 178 -7.11 -16.87 -18.28
N SER A 179 -5.93 -17.40 -18.62
CA SER A 179 -5.66 -18.84 -18.68
C SER A 179 -5.77 -19.53 -17.31
N PHE A 180 -5.48 -18.79 -16.23
CA PHE A 180 -5.62 -19.27 -14.85
C PHE A 180 -7.08 -19.33 -14.40
N SER A 181 -8.03 -18.92 -15.26
CA SER A 181 -9.47 -18.93 -14.96
C SER A 181 -9.82 -18.08 -13.72
N LEU A 182 -9.16 -16.94 -13.56
CA LEU A 182 -9.58 -15.92 -12.60
C LEU A 182 -11.00 -15.45 -12.94
N ASP A 183 -11.77 -15.00 -11.94
CA ASP A 183 -13.18 -14.66 -12.13
C ASP A 183 -13.35 -13.46 -13.06
N GLU A 184 -12.45 -12.47 -12.93
CA GLU A 184 -12.40 -11.29 -13.79
C GLU A 184 -10.95 -10.90 -14.08
N VAL A 185 -10.71 -10.42 -15.29
CA VAL A 185 -9.42 -9.91 -15.75
C VAL A 185 -9.68 -8.64 -16.55
N TRP A 186 -9.01 -7.55 -16.21
CA TRP A 186 -9.21 -6.26 -16.90
C TRP A 186 -7.94 -5.43 -16.93
N ASN A 187 -7.95 -4.44 -17.81
CA ASN A 187 -6.87 -3.48 -17.99
C ASN A 187 -7.33 -2.11 -17.50
N ASP A 188 -6.39 -1.37 -16.95
CA ASP A 188 -6.58 0.00 -16.47
C ASP A 188 -5.52 0.87 -17.17
N GLU A 189 -5.99 1.76 -18.05
CA GLU A 189 -5.13 2.56 -18.91
C GLU A 189 -4.98 3.98 -18.36
N HIS A 190 -3.76 4.49 -18.29
CA HIS A 190 -3.47 5.87 -17.91
C HIS A 190 -2.59 6.55 -18.96
N TYR A 191 -2.82 7.85 -19.18
CA TYR A 191 -2.01 8.68 -20.07
C TYR A 191 -1.21 9.65 -19.22
N ILE A 192 0.07 9.35 -19.06
CA ILE A 192 0.96 10.03 -18.11
C ILE A 192 2.07 10.76 -18.83
N LYS A 193 2.68 11.73 -18.15
CA LYS A 193 3.86 12.44 -18.65
C LYS A 193 5.14 11.97 -17.95
N LEU A 194 5.93 11.19 -18.67
CA LEU A 194 7.22 10.70 -18.19
C LEU A 194 8.38 11.51 -18.78
N GLN A 195 9.52 11.53 -18.09
CA GLN A 195 10.73 12.12 -18.64
C GLN A 195 11.64 11.04 -19.22
N VAL A 196 12.11 11.23 -20.46
CA VAL A 196 13.08 10.34 -21.13
C VAL A 196 14.35 11.09 -21.49
N LYS A 197 15.41 10.37 -21.86
CA LYS A 197 16.64 10.97 -22.36
C LYS A 197 16.41 11.58 -23.75
N GLY A 198 16.63 12.88 -23.90
CA GLY A 198 16.50 13.59 -25.19
C GLY A 198 17.81 13.60 -25.99
N GLY A 199 18.92 13.92 -25.33
CA GLY A 199 20.27 13.88 -25.90
C GLY A 199 21.31 13.35 -24.91
N ASP A 200 22.58 13.54 -25.25
CA ASP A 200 23.68 13.12 -24.37
C ASP A 200 23.84 14.07 -23.19
N ASN A 201 23.47 13.59 -22.01
CA ASN A 201 23.80 14.25 -20.75
C ASN A 201 25.31 14.16 -20.53
N LYS A 202 25.94 15.26 -20.09
CA LYS A 202 27.40 15.36 -19.97
C LYS A 202 27.81 15.91 -18.62
N VAL A 203 28.89 15.35 -18.08
CA VAL A 203 29.60 15.86 -16.91
C VAL A 203 31.01 16.22 -17.35
N SER A 204 31.36 17.49 -17.21
CA SER A 204 32.62 18.05 -17.67
C SER A 204 33.31 18.80 -16.54
N VAL A 205 34.64 18.79 -16.52
CA VAL A 205 35.44 19.65 -15.66
C VAL A 205 35.90 20.87 -16.45
N LEU A 206 35.75 22.03 -15.83
CA LEU A 206 36.23 23.31 -16.31
C LEU A 206 37.40 23.75 -15.42
N GLU A 207 38.60 23.79 -15.99
CA GLU A 207 39.82 24.17 -15.29
C GLU A 207 40.69 25.02 -16.22
N ASN A 208 41.18 26.17 -15.73
CA ASN A 208 42.03 27.09 -16.51
C ASN A 208 41.47 27.47 -17.90
N GLY A 209 40.13 27.57 -18.03
CA GLY A 209 39.46 27.92 -19.29
C GLY A 209 39.36 26.78 -20.31
N LYS A 210 39.73 25.55 -19.95
CA LYS A 210 39.53 24.35 -20.78
C LYS A 210 38.37 23.51 -20.24
N GLU A 211 37.52 23.05 -21.14
CA GLU A 211 36.45 22.09 -20.85
C GLU A 211 36.91 20.68 -21.23
N GLU A 212 36.91 19.77 -20.26
CA GLU A 212 37.19 18.35 -20.45
C GLU A 212 35.96 17.54 -20.07
N VAL A 213 35.41 16.79 -21.03
CA VAL A 213 34.27 15.91 -20.77
C VAL A 213 34.76 14.67 -20.03
N LEU A 214 34.30 14.48 -18.80
CA LEU A 214 34.64 13.30 -17.99
C LEU A 214 33.74 12.11 -18.29
N ALA A 215 32.45 12.37 -18.50
CA ALA A 215 31.47 11.32 -18.72
C ALA A 215 30.30 11.80 -19.57
N SER A 216 29.77 10.86 -20.35
CA SER A 216 28.49 10.97 -21.05
C SER A 216 27.63 9.78 -20.62
N PRO A 217 26.99 9.82 -19.43
CA PRO A 217 26.31 8.66 -18.88
C PRO A 217 25.18 8.16 -19.79
N GLU A 218 25.02 6.84 -19.88
CA GLU A 218 23.92 6.22 -20.61
C GLU A 218 22.60 6.42 -19.87
N ALA A 219 22.58 6.07 -18.58
CA ALA A 219 21.47 6.29 -17.68
C ALA A 219 21.22 7.79 -17.40
N PHE A 220 20.01 8.11 -16.98
CA PHE A 220 19.59 9.46 -16.63
C PHE A 220 18.76 9.44 -15.35
N VAL A 221 18.48 10.64 -14.84
CA VAL A 221 17.57 10.83 -13.70
C VAL A 221 16.26 11.41 -14.22
N ALA A 222 15.17 10.65 -14.11
CA ALA A 222 13.84 11.13 -14.46
C ALA A 222 13.41 12.30 -13.59
N TYR A 223 12.68 13.24 -14.20
CA TYR A 223 12.24 14.51 -13.64
C TYR A 223 13.36 15.49 -13.26
N SER A 224 14.60 15.22 -13.66
CA SER A 224 15.72 16.15 -13.55
C SER A 224 15.46 17.41 -14.39
N LYS A 225 15.85 18.60 -13.90
CA LYS A 225 15.69 19.82 -14.68
C LYS A 225 16.64 19.79 -15.87
N SER A 226 16.10 19.97 -17.08
CA SER A 226 16.89 20.09 -18.31
C SER A 226 17.54 21.47 -18.36
N ASP A 227 18.82 21.52 -17.99
CA ASP A 227 19.59 22.74 -17.83
C ASP A 227 21.08 22.46 -18.00
N SER A 228 21.88 23.51 -18.22
CA SER A 228 23.34 23.44 -18.18
C SER A 228 23.87 24.36 -17.09
N VAL A 229 24.31 23.75 -15.99
CA VAL A 229 24.76 24.45 -14.79
C VAL A 229 26.24 24.22 -14.54
N THR A 230 26.92 25.23 -14.01
CA THR A 230 28.32 25.16 -13.61
C THR A 230 28.44 25.56 -12.14
N GLY A 231 29.17 24.77 -11.36
CA GLY A 231 29.39 25.05 -9.95
C GLY A 231 30.62 24.34 -9.40
N LYS A 232 31.07 24.75 -8.22
CA LYS A 232 32.12 24.02 -7.51
C LYS A 232 31.56 22.67 -7.01
N PRO A 233 32.26 21.55 -7.23
CA PRO A 233 31.80 20.27 -6.71
C PRO A 233 32.01 20.19 -5.19
N VAL A 234 31.00 19.71 -4.46
CA VAL A 234 31.08 19.48 -3.01
C VAL A 234 30.54 18.09 -2.67
N PHE A 235 31.33 17.29 -1.97
CA PHE A 235 30.94 15.96 -1.52
C PHE A 235 30.20 16.02 -0.18
N VAL A 236 29.00 15.43 -0.13
CA VAL A 236 28.10 15.48 1.04
C VAL A 236 27.62 14.07 1.42
N ASN A 237 28.52 13.08 1.36
CA ASN A 237 28.26 11.70 1.81
C ASN A 237 26.94 11.11 1.29
N TYR A 238 25.96 10.80 2.14
CA TYR A 238 24.66 10.25 1.71
C TYR A 238 23.60 11.33 1.50
N GLY A 239 23.92 12.62 1.63
CA GLY A 239 22.98 13.72 1.43
C GLY A 239 21.91 13.82 2.50
N LEU A 240 22.16 13.30 3.71
CA LEU A 240 21.26 13.48 4.85
C LEU A 240 21.29 14.94 5.32
N LYS A 241 20.21 15.45 5.92
CA LYS A 241 20.20 16.80 6.52
C LYS A 241 21.38 17.03 7.48
N ALA A 242 21.75 16.01 8.26
CA ALA A 242 22.91 16.04 9.14
C ALA A 242 24.26 16.13 8.39
N ASP A 243 24.38 15.54 7.20
CA ASP A 243 25.59 15.65 6.36
C ASP A 243 25.76 17.10 5.86
N PHE A 244 24.67 17.73 5.41
CA PHE A 244 24.67 19.14 5.01
C PHE A 244 25.06 20.08 6.17
N GLN A 245 24.48 19.86 7.36
CA GLN A 245 24.82 20.64 8.55
C GLN A 245 26.30 20.53 8.92
N LYS A 246 26.93 19.35 8.80
CA LYS A 246 28.36 19.17 9.05
C LYS A 246 29.23 20.02 8.14
N ILE A 247 28.86 20.13 6.85
CA ILE A 247 29.56 20.97 5.88
C ILE A 247 29.39 22.46 6.20
N GLN A 248 28.15 22.89 6.49
CA GLN A 248 27.85 24.28 6.86
C GLN A 248 28.57 24.71 8.15
N ASN A 249 28.72 23.80 9.13
CA ASN A 249 29.45 24.05 10.37
C ASN A 249 30.96 24.29 10.15
N GLN A 250 31.51 23.88 9.01
CA GLN A 250 32.89 24.20 8.61
C GLN A 250 33.02 25.55 7.90
N GLY A 251 31.92 26.30 7.75
CA GLY A 251 31.90 27.59 7.06
C GLY A 251 31.93 27.46 5.54
N ILE A 252 31.67 26.28 4.98
CA ILE A 252 31.60 26.05 3.53
C ILE A 252 30.22 26.49 3.03
N SER A 253 30.18 27.47 2.14
CA SER A 253 28.94 27.87 1.45
C SER A 253 28.57 26.85 0.37
N LEU A 254 27.30 26.46 0.34
CA LEU A 254 26.74 25.50 -0.62
C LEU A 254 25.95 26.19 -1.74
N ASP A 255 25.77 27.51 -1.66
CA ASP A 255 25.08 28.29 -2.67
C ASP A 255 25.85 28.26 -4.01
N GLY A 256 25.16 27.92 -5.10
CA GLY A 256 25.77 27.84 -6.43
C GLY A 256 26.68 26.62 -6.65
N THR A 257 26.65 25.62 -5.76
CA THR A 257 27.51 24.43 -5.86
C THR A 257 26.84 23.25 -6.60
N ILE A 258 27.65 22.29 -7.04
CA ILE A 258 27.18 20.99 -7.52
C ILE A 258 27.49 19.95 -6.43
N ILE A 259 26.45 19.33 -5.88
CA ILE A 259 26.60 18.37 -4.80
C ILE A 259 26.89 16.98 -5.36
N ILE A 260 27.81 16.24 -4.74
CA ILE A 260 28.11 14.84 -5.03
C ILE A 260 27.72 14.01 -3.82
N PHE A 261 26.87 13.00 -4.00
CA PHE A 261 26.48 12.09 -2.94
C PHE A 261 26.51 10.63 -3.39
N LYS A 262 26.67 9.74 -2.41
CA LYS A 262 26.53 8.29 -2.54
C LYS A 262 25.05 7.92 -2.64
N ALA A 263 24.75 6.86 -3.39
CA ALA A 263 23.47 6.17 -3.31
C ALA A 263 23.24 5.52 -1.93
N GLY A 264 21.98 5.23 -1.58
CA GLY A 264 21.59 4.57 -0.33
C GLY A 264 21.18 5.50 0.81
N LYS A 265 20.73 4.91 1.93
CA LYS A 265 20.15 5.56 3.14
C LYS A 265 18.82 6.29 2.94
N ILE A 266 18.74 7.19 1.97
CA ILE A 266 17.53 7.94 1.57
C ILE A 266 17.39 7.92 0.04
N THR A 267 16.21 8.23 -0.47
CA THR A 267 15.92 8.24 -1.91
C THR A 267 16.67 9.36 -2.64
N LEU A 268 16.88 9.20 -3.95
CA LEU A 268 17.49 10.25 -4.78
C LEU A 268 16.70 11.56 -4.71
N ALA A 269 15.38 11.49 -4.73
CA ALA A 269 14.51 12.65 -4.58
C ALA A 269 14.74 13.42 -3.26
N GLU A 270 14.89 12.70 -2.13
CA GLU A 270 15.18 13.34 -0.84
C GLU A 270 16.57 13.99 -0.81
N LYS A 271 17.59 13.35 -1.40
CA LYS A 271 18.95 13.92 -1.50
C LYS A 271 18.94 15.23 -2.29
N VAL A 272 18.23 15.23 -3.41
CA VAL A 272 18.09 16.38 -4.31
C VAL A 272 17.30 17.50 -3.64
N ALA A 273 16.24 17.17 -2.90
CA ALA A 273 15.48 18.15 -2.12
C ALA A 273 16.35 18.83 -1.07
N ASN A 274 17.13 18.06 -0.30
CA ASN A 274 18.08 18.61 0.68
C ASN A 274 19.16 19.48 0.01
N ALA A 275 19.69 19.05 -1.15
CA ALA A 275 20.68 19.82 -1.90
C ALA A 275 20.12 21.16 -2.39
N LYS A 276 18.89 21.17 -2.91
CA LYS A 276 18.18 22.38 -3.33
C LYS A 276 17.94 23.32 -2.16
N GLU A 277 17.48 22.80 -1.01
CA GLU A 277 17.27 23.57 0.21
C GLU A 277 18.58 24.25 0.68
N ALA A 278 19.72 23.58 0.47
CA ALA A 278 21.04 24.13 0.78
C ALA A 278 21.60 25.15 -0.25
N GLY A 279 20.87 25.44 -1.34
CA GLY A 279 21.29 26.40 -2.38
C GLY A 279 22.10 25.80 -3.54
N ALA A 280 22.15 24.47 -3.66
CA ALA A 280 22.84 23.84 -4.78
C ALA A 280 22.13 24.08 -6.11
N VAL A 281 22.91 24.20 -7.19
CA VAL A 281 22.40 24.36 -8.57
C VAL A 281 22.35 23.04 -9.34
N GLY A 282 23.06 22.02 -8.87
CA GLY A 282 23.00 20.68 -9.43
C GLY A 282 23.46 19.59 -8.47
N ALA A 283 23.23 18.34 -8.86
CA ALA A 283 23.54 17.17 -8.05
C ALA A 283 24.02 15.98 -8.89
N LEU A 284 24.98 15.22 -8.34
CA LEU A 284 25.52 14.00 -8.90
C LEU A 284 25.40 12.85 -7.89
N MET A 285 24.92 11.70 -8.35
CA MET A 285 24.86 10.47 -7.55
C MET A 285 25.76 9.39 -8.14
N TYR A 286 26.46 8.64 -7.28
CA TYR A 286 27.20 7.43 -7.69
C TYR A 286 27.01 6.28 -6.70
N LEU A 287 27.29 5.05 -7.17
CA LEU A 287 27.34 3.85 -6.34
C LEU A 287 28.73 3.75 -5.71
N ASP A 288 28.84 3.89 -4.39
CA ASP A 288 30.14 3.78 -3.72
C ASP A 288 30.57 2.32 -3.62
N PRO A 289 31.81 1.95 -4.02
CA PRO A 289 32.30 0.58 -3.92
C PRO A 289 32.25 -0.02 -2.50
N TYR A 290 32.26 0.82 -1.46
CA TYR A 290 32.08 0.41 -0.07
C TYR A 290 30.72 -0.26 0.18
N ASP A 291 29.65 0.32 -0.36
CA ASP A 291 28.27 -0.17 -0.18
C ASP A 291 27.86 -1.15 -1.29
N TYR A 292 28.39 -0.95 -2.50
CA TYR A 292 28.04 -1.65 -3.73
C TYR A 292 29.28 -2.28 -4.36
N LYS A 293 29.64 -3.49 -3.92
CA LYS A 293 30.83 -4.17 -4.44
C LYS A 293 30.69 -4.45 -5.94
N LYS A 294 31.80 -4.31 -6.67
CA LYS A 294 31.90 -4.56 -8.12
C LYS A 294 30.99 -3.63 -8.97
N ALA A 295 30.62 -2.46 -8.44
CA ALA A 295 29.78 -1.48 -9.13
C ALA A 295 30.57 -0.38 -9.86
N ASP A 296 31.89 -0.53 -10.04
CA ASP A 296 32.77 0.60 -10.40
C ASP A 296 32.37 1.36 -11.68
N GLY A 297 31.98 0.61 -12.70
CA GLY A 297 31.54 1.15 -13.99
C GLY A 297 30.03 1.32 -14.14
N LEU A 298 29.24 0.99 -13.11
CA LEU A 298 27.79 1.01 -13.20
C LEU A 298 27.24 2.41 -12.99
N VAL A 299 26.24 2.77 -13.78
CA VAL A 299 25.49 4.01 -13.63
C VAL A 299 24.02 3.65 -13.42
N PRO A 300 23.44 3.91 -12.25
CA PRO A 300 22.04 3.61 -12.00
C PRO A 300 21.13 4.67 -12.65
N PHE A 301 20.02 4.24 -13.21
CA PHE A 301 18.85 5.06 -13.43
C PHE A 301 18.25 5.47 -12.06
N GLY A 302 17.54 6.60 -12.04
CA GLY A 302 16.74 6.98 -10.89
C GLY A 302 15.70 8.04 -11.24
N HIS A 303 14.88 8.42 -10.27
CA HIS A 303 13.95 9.54 -10.40
C HIS A 303 14.19 10.56 -9.27
N ALA A 304 13.93 11.83 -9.55
CA ALA A 304 14.13 12.93 -8.61
C ALA A 304 12.81 13.60 -8.17
N HIS A 305 11.66 12.99 -8.48
CA HIS A 305 10.36 13.45 -7.98
C HIS A 305 10.19 13.10 -6.50
N LEU A 306 10.05 14.12 -5.66
CA LEU A 306 9.74 13.99 -4.24
C LEU A 306 8.24 13.76 -4.04
N GLY A 307 7.73 12.70 -4.66
CA GLY A 307 6.34 12.29 -4.63
C GLY A 307 6.19 10.89 -5.24
N THR A 308 4.93 10.50 -5.45
CA THR A 308 4.53 9.32 -6.22
C THR A 308 3.45 9.76 -7.22
N GLY A 309 3.15 8.92 -8.22
CA GLY A 309 2.17 9.28 -9.25
C GLY A 309 2.74 10.16 -10.35
N ASP A 310 1.91 10.52 -11.33
CA ASP A 310 2.27 11.48 -12.35
C ASP A 310 2.46 12.86 -11.68
N PRO A 311 3.67 13.45 -11.73
CA PRO A 311 3.92 14.76 -11.13
C PRO A 311 3.13 15.89 -11.78
N PHE A 312 2.40 15.66 -12.88
CA PHE A 312 1.59 16.65 -13.57
C PHE A 312 0.08 16.52 -13.29
N THR A 313 -0.34 15.50 -12.54
CA THR A 313 -1.73 15.30 -12.08
C THR A 313 -1.81 14.96 -10.59
N PRO A 314 -1.19 15.74 -9.68
CA PRO A 314 -1.14 15.37 -8.26
C PRO A 314 -2.53 15.34 -7.62
N GLY A 315 -2.90 14.18 -7.07
CA GLY A 315 -4.12 13.96 -6.30
C GLY A 315 -5.37 13.68 -7.13
N PHE A 316 -5.24 13.47 -8.44
CA PHE A 316 -6.33 13.07 -9.32
C PHE A 316 -5.81 12.27 -10.51
N PRO A 317 -6.53 11.23 -10.95
CA PRO A 317 -6.03 10.34 -12.00
C PRO A 317 -5.74 11.12 -13.29
N SER A 318 -4.65 10.72 -13.94
CA SER A 318 -4.20 11.28 -15.20
C SER A 318 -5.18 10.99 -16.33
N PHE A 319 -5.53 12.07 -17.04
CA PHE A 319 -6.40 12.02 -18.21
C PHE A 319 -5.57 12.31 -19.45
N ASN A 320 -6.12 12.00 -20.62
CA ASN A 320 -5.55 12.44 -21.88
C ASN A 320 -5.31 13.98 -21.82
N HIS A 321 -4.03 14.38 -21.82
CA HIS A 321 -3.55 15.74 -21.54
C HIS A 321 -4.03 16.82 -22.54
N THR A 322 -4.86 16.45 -23.51
CA THR A 322 -5.59 17.37 -24.38
C THR A 322 -6.75 18.07 -23.66
N GLN A 323 -7.24 17.52 -22.54
CA GLN A 323 -8.45 17.99 -21.87
C GLN A 323 -8.22 18.90 -20.66
N PHE A 324 -7.06 18.81 -19.99
CA PHE A 324 -6.73 19.61 -18.80
C PHE A 324 -5.27 20.08 -18.83
N PRO A 325 -4.99 21.36 -18.48
CA PRO A 325 -3.62 21.82 -18.34
C PRO A 325 -2.93 21.08 -17.17
N PRO A 326 -1.69 20.63 -17.36
CA PRO A 326 -0.96 19.94 -16.30
C PRO A 326 -0.75 20.86 -15.09
N VAL A 327 -0.87 20.31 -13.89
CA VAL A 327 -0.54 21.00 -12.64
C VAL A 327 0.76 20.41 -12.13
N GLU A 328 1.84 21.17 -12.23
CA GLU A 328 3.15 20.70 -11.78
C GLU A 328 3.18 20.47 -10.26
N SER A 329 3.64 19.30 -9.87
CA SER A 329 3.87 18.91 -8.48
C SER A 329 4.96 19.78 -7.87
N SER A 330 4.72 20.23 -6.63
CA SER A 330 5.72 20.91 -5.80
C SER A 330 6.94 20.02 -5.51
N GLY A 331 6.83 18.70 -5.70
CA GLY A 331 7.91 17.73 -5.50
C GLY A 331 8.94 17.64 -6.63
N LEU A 332 8.81 18.42 -7.70
CA LEU A 332 9.80 18.44 -8.79
C LEU A 332 11.11 19.13 -8.34
N PRO A 333 12.29 18.59 -8.71
CA PRO A 333 13.57 18.99 -8.13
C PRO A 333 13.98 20.42 -8.49
N ASN A 334 13.66 20.89 -9.70
CA ASN A 334 14.02 22.22 -10.21
C ASN A 334 15.55 22.54 -10.23
N ILE A 335 16.40 21.53 -10.09
CA ILE A 335 17.86 21.60 -10.28
C ILE A 335 18.31 20.47 -11.20
N ALA A 336 19.47 20.61 -11.84
CA ALA A 336 19.99 19.58 -12.74
C ALA A 336 20.58 18.43 -11.92
N VAL A 337 20.11 17.20 -12.18
CA VAL A 337 20.53 15.99 -11.47
C VAL A 337 20.97 14.93 -12.49
N GLN A 338 22.08 14.24 -12.20
CA GLN A 338 22.57 13.15 -13.05
C GLN A 338 23.28 12.08 -12.22
N THR A 339 23.12 10.81 -12.61
CA THR A 339 23.90 9.71 -12.05
C THR A 339 25.19 9.49 -12.84
N ILE A 340 26.25 9.09 -12.16
CA ILE A 340 27.57 8.82 -12.71
C ILE A 340 28.15 7.51 -12.14
N SER A 341 29.18 6.99 -12.79
CA SER A 341 29.92 5.83 -12.28
C SER A 341 30.83 6.22 -11.12
N SER A 342 31.21 5.24 -10.29
CA SER A 342 32.20 5.49 -9.24
C SER A 342 33.55 5.88 -9.87
N LEU A 343 33.91 5.31 -11.02
CA LEU A 343 35.13 5.70 -11.75
C LEU A 343 35.16 7.19 -12.08
N THR A 344 34.04 7.76 -12.55
CA THR A 344 33.92 9.21 -12.81
C THR A 344 33.98 10.02 -11.51
N ALA A 345 33.31 9.57 -10.44
CA ALA A 345 33.40 10.22 -9.13
C ALA A 345 34.85 10.23 -8.60
N GLY A 346 35.58 9.12 -8.76
CA GLY A 346 36.99 9.01 -8.39
C GLY A 346 37.92 9.92 -9.21
N GLN A 347 37.60 10.19 -10.48
CA GLN A 347 38.31 11.20 -11.28
C GLN A 347 38.05 12.61 -10.76
N LEU A 348 36.83 12.92 -10.33
CA LEU A 348 36.49 14.20 -9.70
C LEU A 348 37.26 14.37 -8.39
N PHE A 349 37.23 13.37 -7.49
CA PHE A 349 37.91 13.45 -6.20
C PHE A 349 39.42 13.62 -6.33
N ARG A 350 40.07 12.97 -7.31
CA ARG A 350 41.51 13.14 -7.57
C ARG A 350 41.92 14.55 -8.00
N ARG A 351 40.99 15.33 -8.56
CA ARG A 351 41.23 16.73 -8.96
C ARG A 351 40.90 17.72 -7.84
N MET A 352 40.23 17.27 -6.79
CA MET A 352 39.99 18.07 -5.60
C MET A 352 41.23 18.02 -4.70
N ASP A 353 41.66 19.18 -4.24
CA ASP A 353 42.85 19.38 -3.39
C ASP A 353 42.51 20.06 -2.06
N GLY A 354 41.21 20.20 -1.74
CA GLY A 354 40.74 20.80 -0.50
C GLY A 354 40.72 19.84 0.68
N GLN A 355 39.77 20.07 1.58
CA GLN A 355 39.68 19.35 2.85
C GLN A 355 39.41 17.85 2.65
N GLU A 356 40.02 17.02 3.48
CA GLU A 356 39.77 15.58 3.51
C GLU A 356 38.36 15.27 4.02
N CYS A 357 37.76 14.21 3.48
CA CYS A 357 36.50 13.68 3.97
C CYS A 357 36.60 13.30 5.46
N PHE A 358 35.52 13.49 6.20
CA PHE A 358 35.45 13.11 7.61
C PHE A 358 35.72 11.62 7.80
N GLN A 359 36.44 11.24 8.87
CA GLN A 359 36.80 9.83 9.14
C GLN A 359 35.58 8.90 9.26
N GLU A 360 34.45 9.43 9.73
CA GLU A 360 33.17 8.74 9.84
C GLU A 360 32.50 8.47 8.48
N TRP A 361 32.87 9.23 7.43
CA TRP A 361 32.37 9.04 6.08
C TRP A 361 33.14 7.90 5.39
N LYS A 362 32.83 6.67 5.82
CA LYS A 362 33.41 5.46 5.25
C LYS A 362 33.23 5.43 3.73
N SER A 363 34.31 5.29 3.00
CA SER A 363 34.35 5.15 1.54
C SER A 363 35.62 4.40 1.17
N GLU A 364 35.56 3.55 0.15
CA GLU A 364 36.75 2.90 -0.41
C GLU A 364 37.50 3.78 -1.42
N MET A 365 37.03 5.02 -1.60
CA MET A 365 37.65 5.99 -2.51
C MET A 365 38.95 6.56 -1.93
N ILE A 366 40.08 6.14 -2.50
CA ILE A 366 41.40 6.68 -2.17
C ILE A 366 41.43 8.18 -2.45
N GLY A 367 41.72 8.98 -1.42
CA GLY A 367 41.87 10.44 -1.54
C GLY A 367 40.55 11.21 -1.59
N CYS A 368 39.47 10.70 -0.97
CA CYS A 368 38.21 11.43 -0.82
C CYS A 368 38.44 12.84 -0.27
N LYS A 369 37.97 13.85 -1.02
CA LYS A 369 37.97 15.26 -0.62
C LYS A 369 36.56 15.81 -0.60
N VAL A 370 36.31 16.74 0.33
CA VAL A 370 35.02 17.42 0.49
C VAL A 370 34.79 18.42 -0.64
N MET A 371 35.82 19.17 -1.03
CA MET A 371 35.71 20.21 -2.06
C MET A 371 37.09 20.51 -2.67
N PRO A 372 37.17 21.22 -3.81
CA PRO A 372 38.41 21.82 -4.28
C PRO A 372 38.98 22.83 -3.28
N GLY A 373 40.30 23.00 -3.26
CA GLY A 373 40.98 23.98 -2.42
C GLY A 373 40.65 25.41 -2.83
N SER A 374 40.80 26.37 -1.90
CA SER A 374 40.43 27.77 -2.12
C SER A 374 41.15 28.44 -3.30
N THR A 375 42.34 27.95 -3.66
CA THR A 375 43.15 28.44 -4.79
C THR A 375 42.83 27.75 -6.12
N SER A 376 42.05 26.67 -6.10
CA SER A 376 41.66 25.93 -7.30
C SER A 376 40.52 26.66 -8.03
N ASN A 377 40.67 26.79 -9.35
CA ASN A 377 39.61 27.30 -10.24
C ASN A 377 38.76 26.18 -10.85
N MET A 378 38.91 24.96 -10.35
CA MET A 378 38.15 23.80 -10.81
C MET A 378 36.65 24.00 -10.55
N THR A 379 35.86 23.90 -11.61
CA THR A 379 34.40 23.80 -11.54
C THR A 379 33.92 22.60 -12.35
N VAL A 380 32.74 22.10 -12.03
CA VAL A 380 32.06 21.05 -12.79
C VAL A 380 30.93 21.70 -13.56
N LYS A 381 30.80 21.32 -14.83
CA LYS A 381 29.66 21.67 -15.68
C LYS A 381 28.82 20.42 -15.89
N LEU A 382 27.56 20.50 -15.48
CA LEU A 382 26.56 19.47 -15.65
C LEU A 382 25.57 19.93 -16.73
N SER A 383 25.44 19.15 -17.81
CA SER A 383 24.50 19.40 -18.90
C SER A 383 23.48 18.27 -18.95
N VAL A 384 22.22 18.59 -18.68
CA VAL A 384 21.09 17.65 -18.71
C VAL A 384 20.13 18.06 -19.82
N THR A 385 19.78 17.12 -20.69
CA THR A 385 18.96 17.33 -21.90
C THR A 385 17.79 16.36 -21.99
N ASN A 386 17.23 15.99 -20.84
CA ASN A 386 16.06 15.13 -20.77
C ASN A 386 14.83 15.84 -21.37
N VAL A 387 13.86 15.09 -21.88
CA VAL A 387 12.63 15.62 -22.49
C VAL A 387 11.40 14.95 -21.88
N MET A 388 10.34 15.72 -21.70
CA MET A 388 9.05 15.18 -21.28
C MET A 388 8.36 14.52 -22.48
N MET A 389 7.75 13.37 -22.25
CA MET A 389 7.08 12.56 -23.26
C MET A 389 5.81 11.96 -22.69
N ASP A 390 4.71 12.17 -23.40
CA ASP A 390 3.43 11.56 -23.06
C ASP A 390 3.50 10.06 -23.40
N ARG A 391 3.12 9.22 -22.44
CA ARG A 391 3.13 7.76 -22.54
C ARG A 391 1.78 7.21 -22.09
N LYS A 392 1.33 6.16 -22.77
CA LYS A 392 0.23 5.33 -22.28
C LYS A 392 0.83 4.21 -21.45
N ILE A 393 0.30 3.98 -20.25
CA ILE A 393 0.67 2.85 -19.40
C ILE A 393 -0.53 1.95 -19.16
N LEU A 394 -0.24 0.68 -18.87
CA LEU A 394 -1.25 -0.35 -18.61
C LEU A 394 -1.00 -1.00 -17.26
N ASN A 395 -1.96 -0.86 -16.35
CA ASN A 395 -2.06 -1.70 -15.16
C ASN A 395 -2.94 -2.92 -15.52
N ILE A 396 -2.52 -4.11 -15.12
CA ILE A 396 -3.23 -5.36 -15.42
C ILE A 396 -3.74 -5.96 -14.12
N PHE A 397 -5.02 -6.28 -14.09
CA PHE A 397 -5.70 -6.79 -12.91
C PHE A 397 -6.32 -8.15 -13.18
N GLY A 398 -6.26 -9.01 -12.16
CA GLY A 398 -7.01 -10.26 -12.10
C GLY A 398 -7.65 -10.41 -10.73
N ALA A 399 -8.89 -10.90 -10.67
CA ALA A 399 -9.63 -11.04 -9.41
C ALA A 399 -10.14 -12.45 -9.18
N ILE A 400 -10.09 -12.87 -7.91
CA ILE A 400 -10.82 -14.02 -7.38
C ILE A 400 -11.88 -13.46 -6.42
N LYS A 401 -13.14 -13.77 -6.68
CA LYS A 401 -14.29 -13.17 -5.98
C LYS A 401 -14.56 -13.89 -4.66
N GLY A 402 -14.71 -13.10 -3.60
CA GLY A 402 -15.11 -13.57 -2.29
C GLY A 402 -16.55 -14.12 -2.29
N SER A 403 -16.77 -15.17 -1.50
CA SER A 403 -18.07 -15.84 -1.37
C SER A 403 -19.03 -15.19 -0.37
N GLU A 404 -18.51 -14.44 0.62
CA GLU A 404 -19.32 -13.75 1.63
C GLU A 404 -19.28 -12.23 1.49
N GLU A 405 -18.08 -11.68 1.26
CA GLU A 405 -17.79 -10.25 1.20
C GLU A 405 -17.03 -9.93 -0.11
N PRO A 406 -17.66 -10.09 -1.29
CA PRO A 406 -16.99 -9.91 -2.58
C PRO A 406 -16.49 -8.48 -2.83
N ASP A 407 -17.02 -7.50 -2.09
CA ASP A 407 -16.65 -6.09 -2.17
C ASP A 407 -15.51 -5.68 -1.21
N ARG A 408 -14.91 -6.66 -0.52
CA ARG A 408 -13.73 -6.50 0.33
C ARG A 408 -12.58 -7.28 -0.27
N TYR A 409 -11.41 -6.67 -0.40
CA TYR A 409 -10.29 -7.32 -1.05
C TYR A 409 -8.93 -7.03 -0.44
N VAL A 410 -8.06 -8.04 -0.53
CA VAL A 410 -6.61 -7.87 -0.44
C VAL A 410 -6.08 -7.62 -1.85
N VAL A 411 -5.16 -6.67 -1.98
CA VAL A 411 -4.47 -6.38 -3.24
C VAL A 411 -3.05 -6.92 -3.14
N ILE A 412 -2.64 -7.72 -4.11
CA ILE A 412 -1.29 -8.29 -4.24
C ILE A 412 -0.67 -7.66 -5.48
N GLY A 413 0.35 -6.83 -5.29
CA GLY A 413 0.92 -5.99 -6.33
C GLY A 413 2.37 -6.34 -6.67
N ALA A 414 2.73 -6.21 -7.94
CA ALA A 414 4.12 -6.22 -8.40
C ALA A 414 4.34 -5.23 -9.54
N GLN A 415 5.46 -4.51 -9.48
CA GLN A 415 5.98 -3.70 -10.56
C GLN A 415 6.39 -4.58 -11.75
N ARG A 416 6.07 -4.12 -12.97
CA ARG A 416 6.41 -4.77 -14.24
C ARG A 416 7.44 -4.00 -15.05
N ASP A 417 7.37 -2.68 -15.12
CA ASP A 417 8.31 -1.88 -15.89
C ASP A 417 9.70 -1.83 -15.22
N SER A 418 10.74 -1.61 -16.03
CA SER A 418 12.10 -1.41 -15.54
C SER A 418 12.98 -0.69 -16.55
N TRP A 419 13.83 0.22 -16.06
CA TRP A 419 14.97 0.69 -16.85
C TRP A 419 16.02 -0.42 -16.93
N GLY A 420 16.46 -0.77 -18.14
CA GLY A 420 17.21 -2.01 -18.36
C GLY A 420 16.36 -3.29 -18.16
N PRO A 421 16.98 -4.47 -18.12
CA PRO A 421 16.26 -5.75 -18.14
C PRO A 421 15.40 -5.99 -16.89
N GLY A 422 15.83 -5.47 -15.73
CA GLY A 422 15.04 -5.46 -14.49
C GLY A 422 14.73 -6.83 -13.91
N ALA A 423 15.64 -7.79 -14.02
CA ALA A 423 15.41 -9.15 -13.54
C ALA A 423 15.09 -9.18 -12.04
N ALA A 424 15.89 -8.50 -11.21
CA ALA A 424 15.67 -8.38 -9.78
C ALA A 424 14.59 -7.34 -9.46
N LYS A 425 14.67 -6.16 -10.09
CA LYS A 425 13.77 -5.03 -9.84
C LYS A 425 12.29 -5.39 -10.00
N ALA A 426 11.92 -5.96 -11.15
CA ALA A 426 10.52 -6.19 -11.55
C ALA A 426 10.24 -7.65 -11.92
N GLY A 427 11.24 -8.37 -12.45
CA GLY A 427 11.12 -9.75 -12.90
C GLY A 427 10.73 -10.71 -11.78
N VAL A 428 11.43 -10.69 -10.64
CA VAL A 428 11.15 -11.54 -9.48
C VAL A 428 9.73 -11.32 -8.96
N GLY A 429 9.33 -10.06 -8.75
CA GLY A 429 7.99 -9.73 -8.25
C GLY A 429 6.89 -10.18 -9.22
N THR A 430 7.06 -9.95 -10.52
CA THR A 430 6.13 -10.41 -11.56
C THR A 430 6.02 -11.94 -11.59
N ALA A 431 7.14 -12.65 -11.45
CA ALA A 431 7.15 -14.11 -11.44
C ALA A 431 6.39 -14.68 -10.22
N ILE A 432 6.56 -14.08 -9.04
CA ILE A 432 5.82 -14.42 -7.83
C ILE A 432 4.34 -14.11 -7.99
N LEU A 433 3.98 -12.96 -8.56
CA LEU A 433 2.58 -12.56 -8.79
C LEU A 433 1.84 -13.57 -9.68
N LEU A 434 2.44 -13.97 -10.80
CA LEU A 434 1.87 -14.95 -11.73
C LEU A 434 1.70 -16.32 -11.06
N GLU A 435 2.70 -16.79 -10.34
CA GLU A 435 2.63 -18.09 -9.66
C GLU A 435 1.59 -18.10 -8.54
N LEU A 436 1.49 -17.01 -7.76
CA LEU A 436 0.46 -16.88 -6.74
C LEU A 436 -0.95 -16.86 -7.33
N ALA A 437 -1.17 -16.10 -8.42
CA ALA A 437 -2.45 -16.07 -9.11
C ALA A 437 -2.85 -17.47 -9.61
N ARG A 438 -1.91 -18.19 -10.22
CA ARG A 438 -2.11 -19.56 -10.70
C ARG A 438 -2.44 -20.53 -9.57
N VAL A 439 -1.62 -20.56 -8.52
CA VAL A 439 -1.77 -21.51 -7.40
C VAL A 439 -3.05 -21.25 -6.60
N ILE A 440 -3.34 -19.99 -6.28
CA ILE A 440 -4.54 -19.65 -5.52
C ILE A 440 -5.80 -19.92 -6.36
N SER A 441 -5.78 -19.62 -7.66
CA SER A 441 -6.87 -20.00 -8.55
C SER A 441 -7.08 -21.51 -8.59
N ASP A 442 -6.02 -22.30 -8.66
CA ASP A 442 -6.07 -23.76 -8.62
C ASP A 442 -6.73 -24.27 -7.32
N ILE A 443 -6.33 -23.70 -6.17
CA ILE A 443 -6.92 -24.01 -4.86
C ILE A 443 -8.42 -23.69 -4.81
N VAL A 444 -8.84 -22.59 -5.45
CA VAL A 444 -10.26 -22.19 -5.48
C VAL A 444 -11.07 -23.03 -6.46
N LYS A 445 -10.57 -23.22 -7.68
CA LYS A 445 -11.31 -23.82 -8.78
C LYS A 445 -11.27 -25.34 -8.79
N LYS A 446 -10.16 -25.95 -8.35
CA LYS A 446 -9.98 -27.41 -8.37
C LYS A 446 -10.14 -28.05 -7.00
N ASP A 447 -9.56 -27.46 -5.96
CA ASP A 447 -9.65 -28.03 -4.61
C ASP A 447 -10.94 -27.59 -3.88
N GLY A 448 -11.59 -26.52 -4.34
CA GLY A 448 -12.89 -26.08 -3.84
C GLY A 448 -12.85 -25.12 -2.67
N TYR A 449 -11.70 -24.49 -2.39
CA TYR A 449 -11.61 -23.41 -1.41
C TYR A 449 -12.49 -22.23 -1.83
N LYS A 450 -13.28 -21.71 -0.89
CA LYS A 450 -14.13 -20.54 -1.11
C LYS A 450 -13.63 -19.40 -0.22
N PRO A 451 -12.82 -18.46 -0.75
CA PRO A 451 -12.39 -17.32 0.03
C PRO A 451 -13.60 -16.49 0.44
N ARG A 452 -13.61 -15.94 1.65
CA ARG A 452 -14.71 -15.10 2.15
C ARG A 452 -14.68 -13.73 1.52
N ARG A 453 -13.48 -13.21 1.32
CA ARG A 453 -13.18 -11.90 0.71
C ARG A 453 -12.47 -12.10 -0.62
N SER A 454 -12.55 -11.11 -1.48
CA SER A 454 -11.91 -11.15 -2.79
C SER A 454 -10.40 -10.98 -2.69
N MET A 455 -9.68 -11.47 -3.70
CA MET A 455 -8.24 -11.24 -3.89
C MET A 455 -8.06 -10.57 -5.24
N ILE A 456 -7.30 -9.48 -5.29
CA ILE A 456 -6.94 -8.78 -6.52
C ILE A 456 -5.44 -8.89 -6.73
N PHE A 457 -5.04 -9.40 -7.88
CA PHE A 457 -3.66 -9.44 -8.37
C PHE A 457 -3.46 -8.25 -9.30
N ALA A 458 -2.45 -7.42 -9.05
CA ALA A 458 -2.20 -6.19 -9.79
C ALA A 458 -0.76 -6.13 -10.31
N SER A 459 -0.60 -5.97 -11.61
CA SER A 459 0.69 -5.71 -12.26
C SER A 459 0.76 -4.24 -12.66
N TRP A 460 1.65 -3.50 -11.98
CA TRP A 460 1.79 -2.04 -12.13
C TRP A 460 2.83 -1.67 -13.19
N SER A 461 2.54 -0.64 -13.97
CA SER A 461 3.51 0.02 -14.87
C SER A 461 3.96 1.38 -14.30
N ALA A 462 5.01 1.93 -14.89
CA ALA A 462 5.70 3.16 -14.48
C ALA A 462 6.06 3.23 -12.98
N GLY A 463 6.41 2.08 -12.38
CA GLY A 463 6.94 2.00 -11.03
C GLY A 463 8.31 2.68 -10.88
N GLU A 464 9.18 2.59 -11.88
CA GLU A 464 10.51 3.24 -11.87
C GLU A 464 10.46 4.76 -11.78
N TYR A 465 9.31 5.32 -12.16
CA TYR A 465 9.06 6.76 -12.21
C TYR A 465 8.35 7.29 -10.96
N GLY A 466 8.33 6.51 -9.86
CA GLY A 466 7.70 6.90 -8.59
C GLY A 466 6.33 6.24 -8.40
N ALA A 467 6.23 4.92 -8.58
CA ALA A 467 4.99 4.16 -8.37
C ALA A 467 3.78 4.76 -9.12
N VAL A 468 4.00 5.21 -10.38
CA VAL A 468 3.00 6.01 -11.09
C VAL A 468 1.71 5.22 -11.30
N GLY A 469 1.77 4.06 -11.97
CA GLY A 469 0.56 3.28 -12.26
C GLY A 469 -0.24 2.89 -11.02
N ALA A 470 0.43 2.54 -9.92
CA ALA A 470 -0.22 2.26 -8.65
C ALA A 470 -0.89 3.52 -8.05
N THR A 471 -0.20 4.66 -8.07
CA THR A 471 -0.72 5.91 -7.50
C THR A 471 -1.91 6.44 -8.29
N GLU A 472 -1.86 6.43 -9.63
CA GLU A 472 -2.98 6.86 -10.48
C GLU A 472 -4.26 6.05 -10.18
N TRP A 473 -4.10 4.73 -9.98
CA TRP A 473 -5.21 3.88 -9.57
C TRP A 473 -5.76 4.26 -8.19
N LEU A 474 -4.89 4.55 -7.22
CA LEU A 474 -5.32 5.01 -5.88
C LEU A 474 -6.05 6.35 -5.94
N GLU A 475 -5.55 7.30 -6.74
CA GLU A 475 -6.16 8.63 -6.91
C GLU A 475 -7.57 8.55 -7.50
N GLY A 476 -7.79 7.61 -8.44
CA GLY A 476 -9.12 7.31 -8.98
C GLY A 476 -10.14 6.81 -7.95
N TYR A 477 -9.71 6.35 -6.77
CA TYR A 477 -10.57 5.82 -5.71
C TYR A 477 -10.33 6.43 -4.32
N SER A 478 -9.62 7.56 -4.24
CA SER A 478 -9.08 8.15 -3.01
C SER A 478 -10.06 8.25 -1.83
N ALA A 479 -11.33 8.54 -2.08
CA ALA A 479 -12.36 8.67 -1.05
C ALA A 479 -12.97 7.34 -0.56
N THR A 480 -12.83 6.25 -1.32
CA THR A 480 -13.62 5.01 -1.11
C THR A 480 -12.79 3.75 -0.98
N LEU A 481 -11.51 3.78 -1.37
CA LEU A 481 -10.73 2.55 -1.50
C LEU A 481 -10.47 1.88 -0.14
N HIS A 482 -10.21 2.63 0.91
CA HIS A 482 -10.02 2.11 2.27
C HIS A 482 -11.23 1.32 2.79
N ALA A 483 -12.43 1.63 2.31
CA ALA A 483 -13.65 0.91 2.65
C ALA A 483 -13.78 -0.43 1.90
N LYS A 484 -12.86 -0.75 0.98
CA LYS A 484 -12.90 -1.98 0.16
C LYS A 484 -11.59 -2.77 0.27
N ALA A 485 -10.46 -2.12 0.01
CA ALA A 485 -9.13 -2.69 0.14
C ALA A 485 -8.71 -2.68 1.62
N PHE A 486 -8.54 -3.86 2.22
CA PHE A 486 -8.16 -3.97 3.62
C PHE A 486 -6.67 -4.24 3.83
N THR A 487 -5.92 -4.63 2.79
CA THR A 487 -4.46 -4.83 2.84
C THR A 487 -3.85 -4.78 1.44
N TYR A 488 -2.64 -4.21 1.33
CA TYR A 488 -1.79 -4.30 0.14
C TYR A 488 -0.51 -5.10 0.43
N ILE A 489 -0.22 -6.10 -0.40
CA ILE A 489 0.99 -6.93 -0.33
C ILE A 489 1.88 -6.55 -1.51
N ASN A 490 3.06 -6.01 -1.24
CA ASN A 490 4.01 -5.62 -2.27
C ASN A 490 5.07 -6.71 -2.53
N LEU A 491 5.26 -7.08 -3.80
CA LEU A 491 6.19 -8.14 -4.23
C LEU A 491 7.44 -7.60 -4.93
N ASP A 492 7.59 -6.28 -5.03
CA ASP A 492 8.73 -5.64 -5.71
C ASP A 492 10.06 -6.07 -5.08
N ALA A 493 11.06 -6.35 -5.93
CA ALA A 493 12.42 -6.67 -5.53
C ALA A 493 12.52 -7.68 -4.36
N ALA A 494 11.66 -8.70 -4.33
CA ALA A 494 11.56 -9.63 -3.21
C ALA A 494 12.83 -10.47 -2.96
N VAL A 495 13.75 -10.56 -3.93
CA VAL A 495 15.05 -11.24 -3.78
C VAL A 495 16.17 -10.39 -4.36
N LEU A 496 16.97 -9.79 -3.47
CA LEU A 496 18.17 -8.99 -3.75
C LEU A 496 19.43 -9.58 -3.11
N GLY A 497 19.27 -10.60 -2.26
CA GLY A 497 20.33 -11.30 -1.57
C GLY A 497 19.77 -12.51 -0.85
N PHE A 498 20.57 -13.12 0.02
CA PHE A 498 20.21 -14.40 0.66
C PHE A 498 20.40 -14.41 2.17
N ASN A 499 21.19 -13.51 2.76
CA ASN A 499 21.60 -13.59 4.16
C ASN A 499 20.55 -13.07 5.15
N HIS A 500 19.86 -11.99 4.80
CA HIS A 500 18.93 -11.26 5.66
C HIS A 500 17.57 -11.14 4.99
N MET A 501 16.57 -10.74 5.77
CA MET A 501 15.24 -10.39 5.29
C MET A 501 14.95 -8.96 5.77
N LYS A 502 14.61 -8.08 4.83
CA LYS A 502 14.14 -6.73 5.08
C LYS A 502 12.62 -6.74 5.06
N ILE A 503 12.00 -6.10 6.04
CA ILE A 503 10.55 -6.05 6.20
C ILE A 503 10.15 -4.59 6.46
N SER A 504 9.07 -4.18 5.81
CA SER A 504 8.37 -2.91 6.01
C SER A 504 6.88 -3.23 6.05
N ALA A 505 6.20 -2.93 7.16
CA ALA A 505 4.80 -3.27 7.33
C ALA A 505 4.06 -2.25 8.21
N SER A 506 2.74 -2.14 8.04
CA SER A 506 1.87 -1.48 9.02
C SER A 506 1.82 -2.30 10.32
N PRO A 507 1.72 -1.65 11.50
CA PRO A 507 1.51 -2.30 12.79
C PRO A 507 0.37 -3.31 12.79
N LEU A 508 -0.68 -3.07 12.01
CA LEU A 508 -1.84 -3.97 11.92
C LEU A 508 -1.48 -5.38 11.41
N LEU A 509 -0.35 -5.54 10.72
CA LEU A 509 0.06 -6.83 10.14
C LEU A 509 1.13 -7.55 10.96
N TYR A 510 1.63 -6.98 12.06
CA TYR A 510 2.77 -7.55 12.80
C TYR A 510 2.50 -8.96 13.30
N THR A 511 1.38 -9.18 13.97
CA THR A 511 1.05 -10.49 14.55
C THR A 511 0.77 -11.55 13.48
N LEU A 512 0.16 -11.15 12.35
CA LEU A 512 -0.04 -12.04 11.22
C LEU A 512 1.31 -12.43 10.60
N LEU A 513 2.16 -11.45 10.32
CA LEU A 513 3.47 -11.67 9.71
C LEU A 513 4.38 -12.53 10.59
N GLU A 514 4.39 -12.31 11.90
CA GLU A 514 5.13 -13.14 12.84
C GLU A 514 4.72 -14.61 12.75
N ARG A 515 3.41 -14.90 12.78
CA ARG A 515 2.90 -16.27 12.65
C ARG A 515 3.22 -16.89 11.30
N THR A 516 3.15 -16.11 10.22
CA THR A 516 3.54 -16.56 8.88
C THR A 516 5.02 -16.90 8.84
N MET A 517 5.90 -16.05 9.37
CA MET A 517 7.35 -16.30 9.40
C MET A 517 7.74 -17.51 10.25
N GLN A 518 6.98 -17.82 11.31
CA GLN A 518 7.15 -19.05 12.10
C GLN A 518 6.75 -20.31 11.30
N GLY A 519 5.78 -20.19 10.39
CA GLY A 519 5.28 -21.29 9.57
C GLY A 519 6.09 -21.56 8.30
N VAL A 520 6.79 -20.56 7.76
CA VAL A 520 7.58 -20.68 6.52
C VAL A 520 9.03 -21.08 6.83
N LYS A 521 9.53 -22.10 6.14
CA LYS A 521 10.92 -22.59 6.29
C LYS A 521 11.91 -21.63 5.64
N ASP A 522 13.08 -21.49 6.26
CA ASP A 522 14.20 -20.75 5.72
C ASP A 522 14.88 -21.57 4.60
N PRO A 523 14.91 -21.07 3.35
CA PRO A 523 15.47 -21.82 2.21
C PRO A 523 17.00 -21.97 2.25
N THR A 524 17.71 -21.26 3.13
CA THR A 524 19.18 -21.34 3.26
C THR A 524 19.62 -22.21 4.43
N LYS A 525 18.71 -22.61 5.33
CA LYS A 525 19.01 -23.33 6.57
C LYS A 525 17.97 -24.42 6.81
N ASP A 526 18.36 -25.68 6.55
CA ASP A 526 17.49 -26.87 6.46
C ASP A 526 16.67 -27.25 7.72
N SER A 527 16.63 -26.44 8.78
CA SER A 527 15.79 -26.72 9.97
C SER A 527 15.26 -25.48 10.68
N ARG A 528 15.36 -24.30 10.07
CA ARG A 528 14.92 -23.04 10.69
C ARG A 528 13.74 -22.43 9.97
N SER A 529 12.97 -21.65 10.69
CA SER A 529 11.91 -20.80 10.15
C SER A 529 12.46 -19.46 9.69
N LEU A 530 11.71 -18.71 8.89
CA LEU A 530 12.04 -17.31 8.61
C LEU A 530 12.04 -16.45 9.87
N TYR A 531 11.23 -16.79 10.87
CA TYR A 531 11.23 -16.12 12.16
C TYR A 531 12.59 -16.24 12.87
N ASP A 532 13.24 -17.41 12.82
CA ASP A 532 14.58 -17.62 13.39
C ASP A 532 15.67 -16.80 12.68
N ARG A 533 15.42 -16.40 11.43
CA ARG A 533 16.32 -15.53 10.66
C ARG A 533 16.20 -14.07 11.09
N VAL A 534 14.98 -13.57 11.24
CA VAL A 534 14.74 -12.16 11.62
C VAL A 534 14.92 -11.91 13.12
N GLY A 535 14.74 -12.95 13.93
CA GLY A 535 14.87 -12.91 15.39
C GLY A 535 13.61 -12.41 16.10
N SER A 536 13.57 -12.58 17.43
CA SER A 536 12.41 -12.21 18.26
C SER A 536 12.15 -10.71 18.37
N ASP A 537 13.18 -9.89 18.14
CA ASP A 537 13.10 -8.43 18.17
C ASP A 537 12.90 -7.82 16.77
N TRP A 538 12.37 -8.58 15.81
CA TRP A 538 12.27 -8.16 14.40
C TRP A 538 11.48 -6.86 14.19
N VAL A 539 10.53 -6.52 15.07
CA VAL A 539 9.80 -5.24 15.01
C VAL A 539 10.77 -4.05 15.13
N LYS A 540 11.86 -4.18 15.88
CA LYS A 540 12.90 -3.13 16.01
C LYS A 540 13.82 -3.04 14.78
N THR A 541 13.80 -4.06 13.93
CA THR A 541 14.62 -4.13 12.70
C THR A 541 13.82 -3.82 11.44
N LEU A 542 12.52 -3.52 11.59
CA LEU A 542 11.66 -3.01 10.53
C LEU A 542 12.29 -1.77 9.88
N VAL A 543 12.23 -1.74 8.56
CA VAL A 543 12.64 -0.57 7.79
C VAL A 543 11.39 0.25 7.46
N PRO A 544 11.40 1.58 7.64
CA PRO A 544 10.28 2.42 7.23
C PRO A 544 9.93 2.19 5.75
N VAL A 545 8.64 2.20 5.42
CA VAL A 545 8.18 2.16 4.03
C VAL A 545 8.67 3.45 3.35
N SER A 546 9.50 3.32 2.32
CA SER A 546 10.16 4.43 1.64
C SER A 546 9.37 4.90 0.42
N LEU A 547 9.59 6.15 -0.01
CA LEU A 547 8.85 6.80 -1.10
C LEU A 547 8.96 6.05 -2.44
N ASP A 548 10.05 5.34 -2.66
CA ASP A 548 10.34 4.51 -3.84
C ASP A 548 9.70 3.12 -3.80
N ASN A 549 8.92 2.80 -2.76
CA ASN A 549 8.20 1.54 -2.61
C ASN A 549 6.71 1.73 -2.97
N ALA A 550 6.15 0.89 -3.84
CA ALA A 550 4.74 0.96 -4.23
C ALA A 550 3.76 0.81 -3.05
N ALA A 551 4.18 0.21 -1.93
CA ALA A 551 3.40 0.16 -0.70
C ALA A 551 3.22 1.53 -0.01
N PHE A 552 4.11 2.49 -0.28
CA PHE A 552 4.08 3.80 0.35
C PHE A 552 2.80 4.59 0.09
N PRO A 553 2.32 4.78 -1.16
CA PRO A 553 1.08 5.51 -1.41
C PRO A 553 -0.17 4.75 -0.91
N PHE A 554 -0.17 3.40 -0.89
CA PHE A 554 -1.27 2.64 -0.27
C PHE A 554 -1.42 2.98 1.21
N LEU A 555 -0.31 3.02 1.96
CA LEU A 555 -0.30 3.36 3.38
C LEU A 555 -0.57 4.83 3.63
N THR A 556 0.19 5.71 2.96
CA THR A 556 0.31 7.11 3.36
C THR A 556 -0.69 8.04 2.71
N TYR A 557 -1.18 7.69 1.51
CA TYR A 557 -2.23 8.43 0.79
C TYR A 557 -3.61 7.82 1.00
N SER A 558 -3.72 6.49 0.90
CA SER A 558 -5.00 5.78 0.96
C SER A 558 -5.36 5.20 2.32
N GLY A 559 -4.42 5.14 3.29
CA GLY A 559 -4.69 4.59 4.62
C GLY A 559 -5.03 3.10 4.59
N ILE A 560 -4.37 2.35 3.70
CA ILE A 560 -4.53 0.90 3.55
C ILE A 560 -3.33 0.22 4.21
N PRO A 561 -3.53 -0.78 5.09
CA PRO A 561 -2.43 -1.51 5.72
C PRO A 561 -1.56 -2.21 4.67
N VAL A 562 -0.24 -2.13 4.82
CA VAL A 562 0.69 -2.67 3.82
C VAL A 562 1.71 -3.61 4.41
N VAL A 563 2.19 -4.53 3.59
CA VAL A 563 3.39 -5.32 3.86
C VAL A 563 4.26 -5.37 2.60
N SER A 564 5.55 -5.12 2.78
CA SER A 564 6.60 -5.27 1.78
C SER A 564 7.77 -5.95 2.45
N PHE A 565 8.33 -6.95 1.78
CA PHE A 565 9.44 -7.73 2.32
C PHE A 565 10.33 -8.23 1.20
N GLY A 566 11.57 -8.53 1.52
CA GLY A 566 12.49 -9.12 0.57
C GLY A 566 13.76 -9.64 1.21
N PHE A 567 14.42 -10.56 0.53
CA PHE A 567 15.72 -11.10 0.95
C PHE A 567 16.84 -10.19 0.47
N CYS A 568 17.80 -9.89 1.34
CA CYS A 568 18.89 -8.94 1.06
C CYS A 568 20.18 -9.31 1.79
N ASN A 569 21.24 -8.54 1.54
CA ASN A 569 22.49 -8.60 2.29
C ASN A 569 22.70 -7.27 3.01
N LYS A 570 22.62 -7.26 4.36
CA LYS A 570 22.62 -6.03 5.16
C LYS A 570 23.85 -5.13 4.96
N ASP A 571 25.00 -5.73 4.70
CA ASP A 571 26.29 -5.03 4.56
C ASP A 571 26.74 -4.88 3.10
N GLU A 572 25.90 -5.29 2.13
CA GLU A 572 26.24 -5.24 0.70
C GLU A 572 24.94 -5.13 -0.11
N GLU A 573 24.64 -3.93 -0.59
CA GLU A 573 23.45 -3.69 -1.40
C GLU A 573 23.58 -4.34 -2.78
N TYR A 574 22.45 -4.75 -3.38
CA TYR A 574 22.47 -5.36 -4.71
C TYR A 574 22.92 -4.34 -5.77
N PRO A 575 24.10 -4.52 -6.40
CA PRO A 575 24.75 -3.47 -7.17
C PRO A 575 24.12 -3.20 -8.53
N PHE A 576 23.29 -4.12 -9.03
CA PHE A 576 22.76 -4.03 -10.39
C PHE A 576 21.39 -3.33 -10.46
N LEU A 577 20.75 -3.03 -9.32
CA LEU A 577 19.44 -2.36 -9.30
C LEU A 577 19.49 -1.04 -10.08
N GLY A 578 18.52 -0.85 -10.97
CA GLY A 578 18.44 0.32 -11.83
C GLY A 578 19.56 0.43 -12.87
N THR A 579 20.31 -0.65 -13.14
CA THR A 579 21.38 -0.65 -14.16
C THR A 579 21.03 -1.59 -15.31
N THR A 580 21.68 -1.43 -16.48
CA THR A 580 21.57 -2.40 -17.60
C THR A 580 22.13 -3.79 -17.25
N ARG A 581 22.79 -3.92 -16.10
CA ARG A 581 23.35 -5.18 -15.58
C ARG A 581 22.39 -5.93 -14.67
N ASP A 582 21.17 -5.44 -14.44
CA ASP A 582 20.11 -6.21 -13.76
C ASP A 582 19.55 -7.32 -14.66
N THR A 583 20.43 -8.26 -15.03
CA THR A 583 20.15 -9.37 -15.94
C THR A 583 19.86 -10.64 -15.15
N LEU A 584 19.11 -11.55 -15.76
CA LEU A 584 18.85 -12.87 -15.20
C LEU A 584 20.15 -13.64 -14.88
N GLU A 585 21.19 -13.49 -15.70
CA GLU A 585 22.50 -14.10 -15.47
C GLU A 585 23.15 -13.59 -14.17
N ASN A 586 23.10 -12.28 -13.90
CA ASN A 586 23.66 -11.73 -12.67
C ASN A 586 22.81 -12.07 -11.45
N LEU A 587 21.48 -12.11 -11.60
CA LEU A 587 20.56 -12.50 -10.53
C LEU A 587 20.74 -13.98 -10.14
N LYS A 588 20.96 -14.88 -11.10
CA LYS A 588 21.22 -16.32 -10.87
C LYS A 588 22.50 -16.60 -10.08
N LYS A 589 23.35 -15.60 -9.83
CA LYS A 589 24.52 -15.71 -8.94
C LYS A 589 24.13 -15.69 -7.45
N ILE A 590 22.88 -15.35 -7.12
CA ILE A 590 22.38 -15.48 -5.76
C ILE A 590 22.15 -16.97 -5.44
N ASP A 591 22.74 -17.42 -4.34
CA ASP A 591 22.59 -18.78 -3.86
C ASP A 591 21.12 -19.12 -3.57
N ASN A 592 20.67 -20.27 -4.07
CA ASN A 592 19.31 -20.78 -3.91
C ASN A 592 18.20 -19.76 -4.29
N LEU A 593 18.36 -19.06 -5.41
CA LEU A 593 17.38 -18.09 -5.92
C LEU A 593 15.95 -18.67 -5.97
N GLY A 594 15.75 -19.85 -6.55
CA GLY A 594 14.43 -20.49 -6.63
C GLY A 594 13.80 -20.77 -5.27
N GLY A 595 14.60 -21.22 -4.28
CA GLY A 595 14.13 -21.42 -2.91
C GLY A 595 13.74 -20.11 -2.21
N LEU A 596 14.50 -19.03 -2.43
CA LEU A 596 14.18 -17.70 -1.90
C LEU A 596 12.90 -17.12 -2.53
N MET A 597 12.74 -17.25 -3.85
CA MET A 597 11.52 -16.84 -4.55
C MET A 597 10.31 -17.63 -4.05
N ARG A 598 10.45 -18.95 -3.86
CA ARG A 598 9.39 -19.79 -3.29
C ARG A 598 9.01 -19.36 -1.88
N ALA A 599 10.00 -19.11 -1.01
CA ALA A 599 9.74 -18.66 0.36
C ALA A 599 9.03 -17.30 0.38
N ALA A 600 9.43 -16.36 -0.50
CA ALA A 600 8.77 -15.08 -0.63
C ALA A 600 7.32 -15.22 -1.11
N ALA A 601 7.08 -16.08 -2.11
CA ALA A 601 5.73 -16.41 -2.58
C ALA A 601 4.89 -17.03 -1.46
N GLU A 602 5.46 -17.96 -0.69
CA GLU A 602 4.76 -18.63 0.41
C GLU A 602 4.36 -17.64 1.51
N VAL A 603 5.22 -16.68 1.88
CA VAL A 603 4.87 -15.61 2.83
C VAL A 603 3.70 -14.77 2.31
N ALA A 604 3.77 -14.26 1.08
CA ALA A 604 2.70 -13.45 0.49
C ALA A 604 1.37 -14.24 0.36
N GLY A 605 1.45 -15.48 -0.12
CA GLY A 605 0.30 -16.36 -0.29
C GLY A 605 -0.36 -16.72 1.05
N GLN A 606 0.42 -17.01 2.09
CA GLN A 606 -0.13 -17.29 3.42
C GLN A 606 -0.83 -16.06 4.00
N ILE A 607 -0.27 -14.85 3.86
CA ILE A 607 -0.92 -13.61 4.31
C ILE A 607 -2.25 -13.42 3.58
N ALA A 608 -2.26 -13.53 2.24
CA ALA A 608 -3.47 -13.38 1.43
C ALA A 608 -4.55 -14.41 1.78
N LEU A 609 -4.18 -15.69 1.88
CA LEU A 609 -5.11 -16.76 2.25
C LEU A 609 -5.65 -16.57 3.67
N ARG A 610 -4.80 -16.18 4.63
CA ARG A 610 -5.23 -15.99 6.01
C ARG A 610 -6.25 -14.86 6.14
N LEU A 611 -6.02 -13.73 5.47
CA LEU A 611 -6.92 -12.57 5.48
C LEU A 611 -8.26 -12.82 4.76
N THR A 612 -8.31 -13.82 3.87
CA THR A 612 -9.53 -14.17 3.12
C THR A 612 -10.24 -15.41 3.64
N HIS A 613 -9.58 -16.25 4.44
CA HIS A 613 -10.14 -17.46 5.04
C HIS A 613 -10.97 -17.17 6.30
N ASP A 614 -10.43 -16.35 7.20
CA ASP A 614 -11.03 -16.11 8.50
C ASP A 614 -12.25 -15.19 8.42
N HIS A 615 -13.25 -15.47 9.25
CA HIS A 615 -14.45 -14.64 9.41
C HIS A 615 -14.12 -13.22 9.90
N GLU A 616 -13.21 -13.13 10.85
CA GLU A 616 -12.67 -11.89 11.39
C GLU A 616 -11.43 -11.51 10.59
N LEU A 617 -11.28 -10.23 10.24
CA LEU A 617 -10.06 -9.72 9.65
C LEU A 617 -8.92 -9.82 10.67
N PHE A 618 -7.88 -10.56 10.32
CA PHE A 618 -6.71 -10.73 11.18
C PHE A 618 -5.77 -9.52 11.07
N LEU A 619 -6.24 -8.36 11.55
CA LEU A 619 -5.52 -7.10 11.63
C LEU A 619 -5.46 -6.65 13.11
N ASP A 620 -4.24 -6.47 13.60
CA ASP A 620 -3.94 -6.23 15.02
C ASP A 620 -4.02 -4.74 15.38
N PHE A 621 -5.25 -4.24 15.51
CA PHE A 621 -5.52 -2.82 15.81
C PHE A 621 -5.01 -2.36 17.19
N GLU A 622 -4.74 -3.29 18.10
CA GLU A 622 -4.17 -2.98 19.43
C GLU A 622 -2.73 -2.45 19.33
N ARG A 623 -2.00 -2.80 18.26
CA ARG A 623 -0.62 -2.32 18.05
C ARG A 623 -0.53 -0.81 17.97
N TYR A 624 -1.55 -0.14 17.47
CA TYR A 624 -1.56 1.32 17.43
C TYR A 624 -1.59 1.96 18.83
N SER A 625 -2.15 1.28 19.84
CA SER A 625 -2.04 1.73 21.23
C SER A 625 -0.59 1.68 21.73
N GLU A 626 0.17 0.67 21.33
CA GLU A 626 1.62 0.56 21.63
C GLU A 626 2.44 1.64 20.91
N GLU A 627 2.15 1.89 19.62
CA GLU A 627 2.83 2.93 18.83
C GLU A 627 2.57 4.34 19.39
N LEU A 628 1.32 4.65 19.78
CA LEU A 628 0.99 5.92 20.41
C LEU A 628 1.66 6.07 21.79
N LEU A 629 1.79 4.98 22.56
CA LEU A 629 2.51 4.98 23.82
C LEU A 629 4.02 5.21 23.60
N ALA A 630 4.61 4.59 22.57
CA ALA A 630 6.00 4.80 22.20
C ALA A 630 6.25 6.28 21.81
N PHE A 631 5.35 6.87 21.02
CA PHE A 631 5.39 8.29 20.68
C PHE A 631 5.26 9.19 21.92
N GLN A 632 4.30 8.92 22.82
CA GLN A 632 4.16 9.68 24.06
C GLN A 632 5.43 9.66 24.90
N ARG A 633 6.14 8.52 25.00
CA ARG A 633 7.40 8.42 25.75
C ARG A 633 8.48 9.34 25.17
N GLN A 634 8.49 9.56 23.85
CA GLN A 634 9.44 10.46 23.18
C GLN A 634 9.14 11.94 23.45
N LEU A 635 7.89 12.28 23.83
CA LEU A 635 7.50 13.65 24.18
C LEU A 635 7.82 14.04 25.63
N LEU A 636 7.89 13.07 26.55
CA LEU A 636 8.12 13.34 27.98
C LEU A 636 9.37 14.20 28.27
N PRO A 637 10.51 14.04 27.57
CA PRO A 637 11.69 14.89 27.79
C PRO A 637 11.48 16.36 27.47
N TYR A 638 10.41 16.73 26.77
CA TYR A 638 10.10 18.11 26.36
C TYR A 638 8.97 18.74 27.18
N TYR A 639 8.52 18.05 28.24
CA TYR A 639 7.34 18.44 29.00
C TYR A 639 7.50 19.82 29.66
N GLN A 640 8.69 20.12 30.20
CA GLN A 640 8.95 21.39 30.87
C GLN A 640 8.97 22.55 29.87
N GLU A 641 9.67 22.39 28.75
CA GLU A 641 9.78 23.38 27.69
C GLU A 641 8.41 23.71 27.08
N VAL A 642 7.56 22.70 26.88
CA VAL A 642 6.18 22.88 26.41
C VAL A 642 5.34 23.65 27.44
N GLN A 643 5.52 23.39 28.75
CA GLN A 643 4.83 24.14 29.81
C GLN A 643 5.28 25.60 29.91
N GLU A 644 6.57 25.89 29.72
CA GLU A 644 7.10 27.26 29.69
C GLU A 644 6.48 28.10 28.56
N LEU A 645 6.09 27.45 27.45
CA LEU A 645 5.35 28.07 26.35
C LEU A 645 3.84 28.28 26.62
N GLY A 646 3.36 27.89 27.80
CA GLY A 646 1.94 27.93 28.18
C GLY A 646 1.09 26.86 27.48
N LEU A 647 1.70 25.76 27.03
CA LEU A 647 1.04 24.64 26.38
C LEU A 647 0.94 23.44 27.33
N THR A 648 0.04 22.50 27.01
CA THR A 648 -0.14 21.27 27.79
C THR A 648 -0.19 20.05 26.88
N LEU A 649 0.46 18.97 27.30
CA LEU A 649 0.41 17.67 26.63
C LEU A 649 -0.76 16.80 27.12
N ASN A 650 -1.54 17.26 28.11
CA ASN A 650 -2.59 16.46 28.73
C ASN A 650 -3.67 16.01 27.73
N TRP A 651 -4.10 16.90 26.83
CA TRP A 651 -5.09 16.56 25.79
C TRP A 651 -4.63 15.44 24.86
N LEU A 652 -3.35 15.42 24.51
CA LEU A 652 -2.75 14.34 23.72
C LEU A 652 -2.75 13.03 24.50
N PHE A 653 -2.45 13.07 25.80
CA PHE A 653 -2.46 11.88 26.67
C PHE A 653 -3.89 11.34 26.86
N PHE A 654 -4.88 12.22 26.98
CA PHE A 654 -6.30 11.83 27.00
C PHE A 654 -6.73 11.21 25.67
N ALA A 655 -6.40 11.84 24.53
CA ALA A 655 -6.69 11.29 23.21
C ALA A 655 -6.11 9.88 23.02
N ARG A 656 -4.88 9.64 23.49
CA ARG A 656 -4.28 8.29 23.51
C ARG A 656 -5.07 7.34 24.40
N GLY A 657 -5.39 7.74 25.63
CA GLY A 657 -6.15 6.92 26.56
C GLY A 657 -7.53 6.57 26.00
N ASP A 658 -8.17 7.47 25.28
CA ASP A 658 -9.45 7.24 24.61
C ASP A 658 -9.32 6.22 23.48
N PHE A 659 -8.24 6.31 22.68
CA PHE A 659 -7.94 5.33 21.65
C PHE A 659 -7.74 3.93 22.25
N GLU A 660 -6.95 3.84 23.32
CA GLU A 660 -6.71 2.59 24.05
C GLU A 660 -8.04 1.99 24.56
N ARG A 661 -8.89 2.79 25.21
CA ARG A 661 -10.22 2.33 25.66
C ARG A 661 -11.12 1.90 24.49
N ALA A 662 -11.06 2.58 23.35
CA ALA A 662 -11.82 2.22 22.15
C ALA A 662 -11.33 0.89 21.54
N THR A 663 -10.02 0.64 21.51
CA THR A 663 -9.45 -0.65 21.08
C THR A 663 -9.90 -1.79 22.00
N ASP A 664 -9.83 -1.59 23.31
CA ASP A 664 -10.31 -2.56 24.30
C ASP A 664 -11.81 -2.85 24.18
N ALA A 665 -12.61 -1.83 23.87
CA ALA A 665 -14.04 -1.97 23.63
C ALA A 665 -14.31 -2.82 22.37
N LEU A 666 -13.65 -2.52 21.25
CA LEU A 666 -13.78 -3.32 20.02
C LEU A 666 -13.37 -4.78 20.26
N LYS A 667 -12.27 -5.03 21.00
CA LYS A 667 -11.85 -6.38 21.38
C LYS A 667 -12.91 -7.13 22.17
N ARG A 668 -13.54 -6.47 23.15
CA ARG A 668 -14.66 -7.05 23.91
C ARG A 668 -15.88 -7.30 23.03
N ASP A 669 -16.20 -6.38 22.12
CA ASP A 669 -17.33 -6.54 21.18
C ASP A 669 -17.11 -7.77 20.29
N ILE A 670 -15.91 -7.96 19.75
CA ILE A 670 -15.54 -9.14 18.96
C ILE A 670 -15.70 -10.42 19.77
N ALA A 671 -15.18 -10.45 21.01
CA ALA A 671 -15.25 -11.61 21.89
C ALA A 671 -16.69 -11.99 22.28
N ASN A 672 -17.56 -11.01 22.46
CA ASN A 672 -18.95 -11.20 22.89
C ASN A 672 -19.94 -11.35 21.72
N SER A 673 -19.50 -11.16 20.48
CA SER A 673 -20.37 -11.19 19.30
C SER A 673 -20.70 -12.61 18.84
N TYR A 674 -21.94 -12.79 18.37
CA TYR A 674 -22.39 -14.05 17.80
C TYR A 674 -21.74 -14.30 16.43
N ARG A 675 -20.80 -15.26 16.38
CA ARG A 675 -19.94 -15.54 15.23
C ARG A 675 -20.67 -15.93 13.94
N GLU A 676 -21.88 -16.48 14.03
CA GLU A 676 -22.66 -16.86 12.84
C GLU A 676 -23.40 -15.67 12.19
N SER A 677 -23.53 -14.54 12.91
CA SER A 677 -24.21 -13.36 12.37
C SER A 677 -23.34 -12.62 11.35
N ARG A 678 -23.65 -12.79 10.06
CA ARG A 678 -22.96 -12.08 8.96
C ARG A 678 -22.95 -10.57 9.12
N ILE A 679 -24.05 -9.98 9.59
CA ILE A 679 -24.20 -8.53 9.75
C ILE A 679 -23.27 -8.00 10.84
N VAL A 680 -23.21 -8.70 11.99
CA VAL A 680 -22.34 -8.29 13.11
C VAL A 680 -20.87 -8.43 12.71
N ARG A 681 -20.48 -9.55 12.08
CA ARG A 681 -19.12 -9.74 11.55
C ARG A 681 -18.72 -8.63 10.60
N ARG A 682 -19.62 -8.28 9.68
CA ARG A 682 -19.37 -7.21 8.71
C ARG A 682 -19.12 -5.87 9.40
N ALA A 683 -19.99 -5.48 10.34
CA ALA A 683 -19.83 -4.23 11.08
C ALA A 683 -18.52 -4.16 11.88
N LEU A 684 -18.09 -5.28 12.48
CA LEU A 684 -16.81 -5.36 13.19
C LEU A 684 -15.62 -5.26 12.23
N ASN A 685 -15.65 -5.99 11.11
CA ASN A 685 -14.60 -5.92 10.09
C ASN A 685 -14.49 -4.51 9.48
N ASP A 686 -15.61 -3.82 9.26
CA ASP A 686 -15.63 -2.45 8.78
C ASP A 686 -14.97 -1.48 9.78
N ARG A 687 -15.18 -1.69 11.10
CA ARG A 687 -14.46 -0.93 12.14
C ARG A 687 -12.95 -1.20 12.12
N ILE A 688 -12.55 -2.47 11.99
CA ILE A 688 -11.13 -2.87 11.93
C ILE A 688 -10.44 -2.23 10.71
N MET A 689 -11.06 -2.29 9.53
CA MET A 689 -10.49 -1.73 8.29
C MET A 689 -10.25 -0.23 8.37
N LYS A 690 -11.08 0.48 9.13
CA LYS A 690 -11.03 1.94 9.20
C LYS A 690 -9.87 2.47 10.06
N VAL A 691 -9.31 1.64 10.95
CA VAL A 691 -8.27 2.05 11.91
C VAL A 691 -7.08 2.73 11.23
N GLU A 692 -6.57 2.14 10.15
CA GLU A 692 -5.43 2.70 9.41
C GLU A 692 -5.78 4.04 8.73
N TYR A 693 -6.96 4.10 8.10
CA TYR A 693 -7.44 5.29 7.42
C TYR A 693 -7.69 6.47 8.37
N ASP A 694 -8.19 6.21 9.57
CA ASP A 694 -8.48 7.26 10.55
C ASP A 694 -7.19 7.92 11.13
N PHE A 695 -6.00 7.36 10.83
CA PHE A 695 -4.70 8.01 11.09
C PHE A 695 -4.18 8.89 9.94
N LEU A 696 -4.92 9.00 8.84
CA LEU A 696 -4.69 10.06 7.86
C LEU A 696 -5.19 11.38 8.41
N SER A 697 -4.32 12.39 8.48
CA SER A 697 -4.73 13.73 8.93
C SER A 697 -5.86 14.26 8.01
N PRO A 698 -7.05 14.56 8.55
CA PRO A 698 -8.15 15.13 7.77
C PRO A 698 -7.99 16.64 7.54
N TYR A 699 -6.95 17.25 8.12
CA TYR A 699 -6.75 18.70 8.14
C TYR A 699 -5.82 19.21 7.03
N VAL A 700 -5.27 18.30 6.23
CA VAL A 700 -4.40 18.63 5.10
C VAL A 700 -5.03 18.13 3.80
N SER A 701 -4.93 18.95 2.77
CA SER A 701 -5.44 18.67 1.43
C SER A 701 -4.60 17.57 0.77
N PRO A 702 -5.20 16.48 0.25
CA PRO A 702 -4.47 15.44 -0.49
C PRO A 702 -3.76 15.98 -1.75
N LYS A 703 -4.21 17.11 -2.29
CA LYS A 703 -3.58 17.76 -3.45
C LYS A 703 -2.25 18.43 -3.07
N ASP A 704 -2.20 19.06 -1.90
CA ASP A 704 -1.03 19.83 -1.47
C ASP A 704 -0.06 18.96 -0.67
N VAL A 705 -0.60 18.03 0.12
CA VAL A 705 0.14 17.11 0.99
C VAL A 705 -0.49 15.71 0.86
N PRO A 706 -0.12 14.92 -0.18
CA PRO A 706 -0.75 13.63 -0.45
C PRO A 706 -0.49 12.59 0.65
N PHE A 707 0.68 12.62 1.29
CA PHE A 707 1.09 11.61 2.28
C PHE A 707 0.63 12.00 3.70
N ARG A 708 -0.67 11.88 3.94
CA ARG A 708 -1.40 12.43 5.10
C ARG A 708 -1.27 11.63 6.39
N HIS A 709 -0.77 10.40 6.33
CA HIS A 709 -0.66 9.54 7.51
C HIS A 709 0.24 10.15 8.60
N ILE A 710 -0.24 10.24 9.84
CA ILE A 710 0.51 10.95 10.90
C ILE A 710 1.79 10.22 11.33
N PHE A 711 1.80 8.88 11.28
CA PHE A 711 2.99 8.07 11.59
C PHE A 711 3.96 7.93 10.40
N PHE A 712 3.46 7.55 9.23
CA PHE A 712 4.30 7.13 8.09
C PHE A 712 4.35 8.14 6.94
N GLY A 713 3.52 9.19 6.98
CA GLY A 713 3.44 10.19 5.93
C GLY A 713 4.64 11.15 5.93
N LYS A 714 4.53 12.20 5.12
CA LYS A 714 5.55 13.25 5.00
C LYS A 714 4.91 14.62 5.01
N GLY A 715 5.41 15.50 5.87
CA GLY A 715 4.92 16.87 6.01
C GLY A 715 4.87 17.32 7.47
N PRO A 716 4.46 18.58 7.71
CA PRO A 716 4.42 19.16 9.05
C PRO A 716 3.35 18.53 9.96
N HIS A 717 2.33 17.86 9.41
CA HIS A 717 1.28 17.19 10.16
C HIS A 717 1.71 15.85 10.79
N THR A 718 2.92 15.37 10.52
CA THR A 718 3.40 14.08 11.03
C THR A 718 3.90 14.18 12.47
N LEU A 719 3.82 13.07 13.19
CA LEU A 719 4.32 12.95 14.56
C LEU A 719 5.85 13.12 14.63
N GLN A 720 6.56 12.65 13.60
CA GLN A 720 8.01 12.82 13.47
C GLN A 720 8.37 14.31 13.31
N SER A 721 7.64 15.06 12.48
CA SER A 721 7.89 16.49 12.31
C SER A 721 7.62 17.30 13.59
N LEU A 722 6.63 16.88 14.39
CA LEU A 722 6.38 17.44 15.71
C LEU A 722 7.59 17.22 16.65
N LEU A 723 8.18 16.02 16.65
CA LEU A 723 9.38 15.73 17.46
C LEU A 723 10.60 16.54 17.01
N GLU A 724 10.82 16.67 15.70
CA GLU A 724 11.91 17.49 15.14
C GLU A 724 11.77 18.96 15.56
N ASN A 725 10.56 19.52 15.51
CA ASN A 725 10.31 20.90 15.95
C ASN A 725 10.50 21.08 17.47
N LEU A 726 10.12 20.06 18.27
CA LEU A 726 10.41 20.04 19.72
C LEU A 726 11.91 19.93 20.02
N GLU A 727 12.68 19.22 19.21
CA GLU A 727 14.14 19.17 19.36
C GLU A 727 14.77 20.55 19.08
N LEU A 728 14.25 21.29 18.09
CA LEU A 728 14.69 22.65 17.77
C LEU A 728 14.37 23.67 18.87
N LEU A 729 13.37 23.41 19.73
CA LEU A 729 13.09 24.27 20.89
C LEU A 729 14.28 24.37 21.83
N LYS A 730 15.00 23.26 22.05
CA LYS A 730 16.19 23.22 22.92
C LYS A 730 17.29 24.17 22.46
N HIS A 731 17.26 24.58 21.20
CA HIS A 731 18.23 25.48 20.59
C HIS A 731 17.67 26.87 20.29
N ASN A 732 16.48 27.23 20.80
CA ASN A 732 15.77 28.49 20.51
C ASN A 732 15.58 28.76 19.00
N LYS A 733 15.45 27.70 18.19
CA LYS A 733 15.32 27.77 16.72
C LYS A 733 13.96 27.30 16.19
N SER A 734 13.05 26.91 17.08
CA SER A 734 11.74 26.37 16.70
C SER A 734 10.74 27.45 16.29
N ASP A 735 9.83 27.10 15.38
CA ASP A 735 8.62 27.88 15.13
C ASP A 735 7.51 27.48 16.13
N VAL A 736 7.28 28.34 17.12
CA VAL A 736 6.30 28.13 18.19
C VAL A 736 4.86 28.09 17.67
N ASN A 737 4.53 28.85 16.61
CA ASN A 737 3.18 28.82 16.04
C ASN A 737 2.93 27.52 15.30
N MET A 738 3.93 27.05 14.54
CA MET A 738 3.88 25.74 13.90
C MET A 738 3.72 24.64 14.96
N LEU A 739 4.49 24.69 16.05
CA LEU A 739 4.41 23.70 17.13
C LEU A 739 3.00 23.61 17.73
N LYS A 740 2.37 24.76 18.01
CA LYS A 740 0.99 24.81 18.51
C LYS A 740 0.01 24.13 17.56
N GLY A 741 0.12 24.42 16.27
CA GLY A 741 -0.69 23.79 15.23
C GLY A 741 -0.47 22.28 15.18
N GLN A 742 0.79 21.83 15.16
CA GLN A 742 1.15 20.41 15.11
C GLN A 742 0.58 19.64 16.30
N LEU A 743 0.74 20.16 17.53
CA LEU A 743 0.23 19.54 18.74
C LEU A 743 -1.31 19.40 18.71
N ALA A 744 -2.02 20.46 18.32
CA ALA A 744 -3.48 20.47 18.25
C ALA A 744 -4.01 19.49 17.20
N LEU A 745 -3.46 19.54 15.98
CA LEU A 745 -3.90 18.69 14.87
C LEU A 745 -3.59 17.21 15.12
N ALA A 746 -2.42 16.89 15.69
CA ALA A 746 -2.07 15.52 16.08
C ALA A 746 -3.06 14.99 17.15
N THR A 747 -3.33 15.80 18.18
CA THR A 747 -4.28 15.46 19.25
C THR A 747 -5.67 15.19 18.69
N TRP A 748 -6.20 16.07 17.84
CA TRP A 748 -7.52 15.88 17.25
C TRP A 748 -7.59 14.72 16.27
N THR A 749 -6.50 14.40 15.57
CA THR A 749 -6.45 13.22 14.69
C THR A 749 -6.56 11.95 15.52
N ILE A 750 -5.78 11.81 16.59
CA ILE A 750 -5.82 10.64 17.50
C ILE A 750 -7.19 10.53 18.18
N LYS A 751 -7.75 11.65 18.65
CA LYS A 751 -9.10 11.68 19.23
C LYS A 751 -10.18 11.31 18.21
N GLY A 752 -10.05 11.77 16.97
CA GLY A 752 -10.93 11.41 15.86
C GLY A 752 -10.90 9.90 15.58
N ALA A 753 -9.71 9.30 15.54
CA ALA A 753 -9.54 7.86 15.38
C ALA A 753 -10.16 7.07 16.54
N ALA A 754 -9.98 7.53 17.78
CA ALA A 754 -10.61 6.91 18.95
C ALA A 754 -12.14 6.94 18.86
N ASN A 755 -12.71 8.09 18.52
CA ASN A 755 -14.16 8.26 18.41
C ASN A 755 -14.74 7.42 17.26
N ALA A 756 -14.05 7.34 16.12
CA ALA A 756 -14.47 6.51 15.00
C ALA A 756 -14.43 5.01 15.32
N LEU A 757 -13.51 4.59 16.20
CA LEU A 757 -13.37 3.20 16.61
C LEU A 757 -14.39 2.77 17.68
N ALA A 758 -14.86 3.69 18.53
CA ALA A 758 -15.77 3.43 19.66
C ALA A 758 -17.16 2.85 19.28
N GLY A 759 -17.51 2.86 17.98
CA GLY A 759 -18.77 2.31 17.48
C GLY A 759 -19.91 3.31 17.61
N ASP A 760 -20.71 3.21 18.67
CA ASP A 760 -21.86 4.09 18.89
C ASP A 760 -21.44 5.45 19.47
N ILE A 761 -22.07 6.52 18.98
CA ILE A 761 -21.84 7.91 19.40
C ILE A 761 -22.04 8.09 20.93
N TRP A 762 -22.92 7.29 21.53
CA TRP A 762 -23.21 7.33 22.97
C TRP A 762 -22.15 6.68 23.85
N ASN A 763 -21.24 5.90 23.26
CA ASN A 763 -20.11 5.28 23.97
C ASN A 763 -18.91 6.23 24.08
N THR A 764 -18.99 7.41 23.46
CA THR A 764 -17.95 8.43 23.58
C THR A 764 -18.00 9.04 24.98
N ASP A 765 -16.88 8.92 25.70
CA ASP A 765 -16.71 9.47 27.04
C ASP A 765 -16.82 11.00 26.99
N ASN A 766 -17.82 11.55 27.69
CA ASN A 766 -18.12 12.99 27.70
C ASN A 766 -17.63 13.69 28.98
N GLU A 767 -17.04 12.96 29.93
CA GLU A 767 -16.39 13.55 31.10
C GLU A 767 -14.91 13.80 30.80
N PHE A 768 -14.53 15.08 30.74
CA PHE A 768 -13.15 15.55 30.56
C PHE A 768 -12.74 16.47 31.70
#